data_AF-Q2HHW0-F1
#
_entry.id   AF-Q2HHW0-F1
#
_cell.length_a   1.000
_cell.length_b   1.000
_cell.length_c   1.000
_cell.angle_alpha   90.00
_cell.angle_beta   90.00
_cell.angle_gamma   90.00
#
_symmetry.space_group_name_H-M   'P 1'
#
loop_
_entity.id
_entity.type
_entity.pdbx_description
1 polymer ?
#
loop_
_entity_poly.entity_id
_entity_poly.type
_entity_poly.pdbx_seq_one_letter_code
_entity_poly.pdbx_strand_id
1 'polypeptide(L)'
;MQLSSKLFVALFAAIAVASPVDEDAQIIQKRGTGTAVTLFSGCWVAGKLFVEIDMMDVEHAESSAAIPPPKNLYSLPFDIQRLIVWDEVLSQDDIASLRLTCRGLVLSTSSRLFYRIGISKLHSDRQSFLAICHDPDLAKHVHEVEWLELPWDLGYFDRLSAVFSWDEKEDDDDLVNLCSYFQDQAEEAFWLPSIPANDNPTYGDARRQREESIENFREIFMEAVDRLPNLHTFASRPMGSERTINPGADYPMAASLFQAFQDMACSHTNYESNDGLFLFIFPTMARATSAVHRLRWADEFPGYSYFRPIPPAVFEGLESLELCWTPINLRSTAVENLSLPAACSAAAPTLRHLSLCLDHGRLEDSPGFVEQKILGPDLAASAMVALQSLKLVSMNLDPDVLLNIIAANVTSLRHVHLENVDARTDVIGRMAKLPGLRLATLRVLNDYPTETPRAICAHALVRHINGAPCDLLHTDCGEVIGAAVGLDSEQAPLFTTAEDCEGAFDAVSLVGSAPSEASFGSQHKSIMRQWCGDSPKWAWGRFYNEKKYGRVYVFQVPSTDPRGSPTVLWKFTSRDGEVGYGDDPFEWFHEWDLGAGDSVEPTPYCRDLWTFAMLHKRGPIISDLLGPAHPLVDQVMNQAPPEGAFLYDADLDPGGDWF
;
A
#
# COMPACT_ATOMS: atom_id res chain seq x y z
N MET A 1 -31.17 0.88 8.79
CA MET A 1 -29.88 0.83 8.07
C MET A 1 -30.00 1.72 6.86
N GLN A 2 -29.23 2.81 6.81
CA GLN A 2 -29.19 3.72 5.67
C GLN A 2 -28.17 3.18 4.66
N LEU A 3 -28.59 2.99 3.42
CA LEU A 3 -27.67 2.71 2.30
C LEU A 3 -26.93 4.01 1.97
N SER A 4 -25.63 3.92 1.67
CA SER A 4 -24.80 5.10 1.40
C SER A 4 -25.17 5.77 0.07
N SER A 5 -25.02 7.09 0.01
CA SER A 5 -25.21 7.88 -1.23
C SER A 5 -24.29 7.44 -2.37
N LYS A 6 -23.16 6.79 -2.06
CA LYS A 6 -22.21 6.26 -3.04
C LYS A 6 -22.80 5.11 -3.88
N LEU A 7 -23.61 4.24 -3.25
CA LEU A 7 -24.32 3.17 -3.96
C LEU A 7 -25.27 3.73 -5.02
N PHE A 8 -25.94 4.85 -4.72
CA PHE A 8 -26.87 5.49 -5.66
C PHE A 8 -26.13 6.03 -6.89
N VAL A 9 -24.95 6.62 -6.72
CA VAL A 9 -24.12 7.16 -7.81
C VAL A 9 -23.57 6.03 -8.69
N ALA A 10 -23.04 4.95 -8.09
CA ALA A 10 -22.54 3.80 -8.84
C ALA A 10 -23.67 3.11 -9.64
N LEU A 11 -24.86 2.98 -9.06
CA LEU A 11 -26.04 2.42 -9.73
C LEU A 11 -26.46 3.29 -10.93
N PHE A 12 -26.44 4.62 -10.77
CA PHE A 12 -26.85 5.56 -11.81
C PHE A 12 -25.88 5.56 -12.99
N ALA A 13 -24.57 5.50 -12.72
CA ALA A 13 -23.54 5.38 -13.74
C ALA A 13 -23.64 4.07 -14.53
N ALA A 14 -23.86 2.94 -13.84
CA ALA A 14 -24.02 1.64 -14.50
C ALA A 14 -25.30 1.54 -15.35
N ILE A 15 -26.41 2.15 -14.90
CA ILE A 15 -27.67 2.20 -15.66
C ILE A 15 -27.54 3.11 -16.90
N ALA A 16 -26.80 4.22 -16.80
CA ALA A 16 -26.58 5.14 -17.92
C ALA A 16 -25.76 4.50 -19.06
N VAL A 17 -24.82 3.60 -18.74
CA VAL A 17 -24.00 2.88 -19.74
C VAL A 17 -24.78 1.74 -20.43
N ALA A 18 -25.82 1.19 -19.78
CA ALA A 18 -26.54 0.02 -20.26
C ALA A 18 -27.80 0.31 -21.12
N SER A 19 -28.13 1.58 -21.37
CA SER A 19 -29.29 1.96 -22.18
C SER A 19 -28.89 2.28 -23.63
N PRO A 20 -29.40 1.55 -24.65
CA PRO A 20 -29.25 1.98 -26.03
C PRO A 20 -30.00 3.30 -26.23
N VAL A 21 -29.32 4.30 -26.82
CA VAL A 21 -29.95 5.53 -27.28
C VAL A 21 -30.74 5.19 -28.54
N ASP A 22 -32.07 5.31 -28.44
CA ASP A 22 -32.98 5.23 -29.59
C ASP A 22 -32.91 6.60 -30.32
N GLU A 23 -32.38 6.63 -31.55
CA GLU A 23 -32.05 7.86 -32.29
C GLU A 23 -33.27 8.64 -32.82
N ASP A 24 -34.51 8.19 -32.59
CA ASP A 24 -35.71 8.73 -33.25
C ASP A 24 -36.72 9.49 -32.34
N ALA A 25 -36.25 10.25 -31.35
CA ALA A 25 -37.12 11.15 -30.57
C ALA A 25 -36.86 12.64 -30.89
N GLN A 26 -37.67 13.19 -31.81
CA GLN A 26 -37.64 14.59 -32.22
C GLN A 26 -37.92 15.59 -31.09
N ILE A 27 -37.17 16.68 -31.15
CA ILE A 27 -37.21 17.89 -30.31
C ILE A 27 -38.58 18.57 -30.36
N ILE A 28 -39.23 18.75 -29.21
CA ILE A 28 -40.21 19.83 -28.99
C ILE A 28 -39.78 20.64 -27.76
N GLN A 29 -39.11 21.78 -28.02
CA GLN A 29 -38.90 22.84 -27.05
C GLN A 29 -40.23 23.54 -26.74
N LYS A 30 -40.65 23.54 -25.47
CA LYS A 30 -41.56 24.57 -24.95
C LYS A 30 -41.02 25.17 -23.66
N ARG A 31 -40.79 26.48 -23.72
CA ARG A 31 -40.46 27.39 -22.62
C ARG A 31 -41.57 27.36 -21.56
N GLY A 32 -41.20 27.27 -20.29
CA GLY A 32 -42.06 27.49 -19.14
C GLY A 32 -41.22 27.97 -17.96
N THR A 33 -41.60 29.12 -17.42
CA THR A 33 -40.86 29.99 -16.49
C THR A 33 -40.78 29.44 -15.06
N GLY A 34 -39.78 29.95 -14.31
CA GLY A 34 -39.31 29.41 -13.04
C GLY A 34 -40.28 29.44 -11.86
N THR A 35 -39.90 28.72 -10.81
CA THR A 35 -40.12 29.10 -9.41
C THR A 35 -39.02 28.45 -8.58
N ALA A 36 -38.24 29.27 -7.88
CA ALA A 36 -37.26 28.83 -6.90
C ALA A 36 -37.98 28.49 -5.58
N VAL A 37 -37.62 27.37 -4.95
CA VAL A 37 -38.03 27.06 -3.57
C VAL A 37 -36.79 26.84 -2.73
N THR A 38 -36.65 27.70 -1.73
CA THR A 38 -35.63 27.74 -0.69
C THR A 38 -35.80 26.55 0.27
N LEU A 39 -34.72 25.82 0.58
CA LEU A 39 -34.71 24.79 1.62
C LEU A 39 -34.36 25.42 2.97
N PHE A 40 -35.28 25.29 3.94
CA PHE A 40 -35.04 25.56 5.36
C PHE A 40 -34.65 24.28 6.08
N SER A 41 -33.68 24.40 6.99
CA SER A 41 -33.20 23.36 7.89
C SER A 41 -34.19 23.09 9.04
N GLY A 42 -34.22 21.84 9.55
CA GLY A 42 -34.82 21.57 10.86
C GLY A 42 -35.25 20.12 11.14
N CYS A 43 -34.51 19.48 12.06
CA CYS A 43 -34.87 18.40 13.00
C CYS A 43 -35.37 17.03 12.50
N TRP A 44 -34.59 16.02 12.89
CA TRP A 44 -34.84 14.58 12.81
C TRP A 44 -35.76 14.09 13.93
N VAL A 45 -36.81 13.33 13.57
CA VAL A 45 -37.43 12.32 14.45
C VAL A 45 -37.74 11.08 13.60
N ALA A 46 -37.40 9.92 14.16
CA ALA A 46 -37.45 8.60 13.54
C ALA A 46 -38.83 8.18 13.03
N GLY A 47 -38.88 7.59 11.83
CA GLY A 47 -40.06 6.93 11.29
C GLY A 47 -39.77 6.28 9.94
N LYS A 48 -40.17 5.02 9.80
CA LYS A 48 -40.12 4.16 8.60
C LYS A 48 -40.20 4.93 7.27
N LEU A 49 -39.20 4.77 6.41
CA LEU A 49 -39.29 5.18 5.01
C LEU A 49 -39.86 4.01 4.18
N PHE A 50 -41.18 3.92 4.10
CA PHE A 50 -41.84 3.42 2.89
C PHE A 50 -42.00 4.64 1.99
N VAL A 51 -41.42 4.61 0.80
CA VAL A 51 -41.70 5.65 -0.22
C VAL A 51 -43.04 5.28 -0.84
N GLU A 52 -44.11 5.82 -0.27
CA GLU A 52 -45.42 5.90 -0.91
C GLU A 52 -45.37 7.12 -1.83
N ILE A 53 -45.29 6.89 -3.14
CA ILE A 53 -45.43 7.96 -4.14
C ILE A 53 -46.92 8.28 -4.18
N ASP A 54 -47.29 9.40 -3.58
CA ASP A 54 -48.65 9.91 -3.57
C ASP A 54 -49.08 10.25 -5.01
N MET A 55 -50.14 9.60 -5.46
CA MET A 55 -50.79 9.86 -6.74
C MET A 55 -51.49 11.22 -6.65
N MET A 56 -50.87 12.27 -7.20
CA MET A 56 -51.62 13.46 -7.58
C MET A 56 -52.22 13.25 -8.97
N ASP A 57 -53.55 13.42 -9.01
CA ASP A 57 -54.41 13.38 -10.19
C ASP A 57 -53.81 14.14 -11.38
N VAL A 58 -53.42 13.39 -12.41
CA VAL A 58 -53.22 13.90 -13.76
C VAL A 58 -54.24 13.21 -14.66
N GLU A 59 -55.49 13.62 -14.53
CA GLU A 59 -56.44 13.45 -15.63
C GLU A 59 -56.02 14.43 -16.74
N HIS A 60 -55.82 13.90 -17.95
CA HIS A 60 -55.53 14.60 -19.22
C HIS A 60 -54.06 14.63 -19.68
N ALA A 61 -53.55 13.45 -20.06
CA ALA A 61 -52.67 13.30 -21.22
C ALA A 61 -52.75 11.85 -21.75
N GLU A 62 -53.71 11.59 -22.63
CA GLU A 62 -53.68 10.38 -23.45
C GLU A 62 -52.43 10.40 -24.35
N SER A 63 -51.73 9.26 -24.43
CA SER A 63 -50.57 8.98 -25.30
C SER A 63 -49.20 9.48 -24.84
N SER A 64 -48.78 9.12 -23.63
CA SER A 64 -47.36 8.97 -23.30
C SER A 64 -46.99 7.48 -23.31
N ALA A 65 -46.06 7.08 -24.17
CA ALA A 65 -45.56 5.72 -24.25
C ALA A 65 -45.08 5.28 -22.86
N ALA A 66 -45.67 4.24 -22.31
CA ALA A 66 -45.34 3.72 -20.99
C ALA A 66 -43.84 3.41 -20.92
N ILE A 67 -43.09 4.23 -20.18
CA ILE A 67 -41.68 3.96 -19.88
C ILE A 67 -41.67 2.60 -19.17
N PRO A 68 -40.98 1.58 -19.73
CA PRO A 68 -40.93 0.27 -19.09
C PRO A 68 -40.34 0.44 -17.69
N PRO A 69 -40.85 -0.29 -16.69
CA PRO A 69 -40.32 -0.22 -15.33
C PRO A 69 -38.81 -0.47 -15.36
N PRO A 70 -38.02 0.27 -14.55
CA PRO A 70 -36.57 0.15 -14.56
C PRO A 70 -36.20 -1.31 -14.37
N LYS A 71 -35.34 -1.83 -15.26
CA LYS A 71 -34.84 -3.20 -15.18
C LYS A 71 -34.23 -3.39 -13.80
N ASN A 72 -34.79 -4.34 -13.05
CA ASN A 72 -34.30 -4.64 -11.71
C ASN A 72 -32.86 -5.14 -11.81
N LEU A 73 -31.99 -4.75 -10.89
CA LEU A 73 -30.56 -5.11 -10.89
C LEU A 73 -30.35 -6.63 -11.04
N TYR A 74 -31.26 -7.44 -10.49
CA TYR A 74 -31.24 -8.90 -10.58
C TYR A 74 -31.49 -9.46 -12.00
N SER A 75 -32.02 -8.63 -12.91
CA SER A 75 -32.25 -9.00 -14.31
C SER A 75 -31.03 -8.76 -15.20
N LEU A 76 -29.99 -8.10 -14.67
CA LEU A 76 -28.74 -7.91 -15.39
C LEU A 76 -28.01 -9.25 -15.56
N PRO A 77 -27.29 -9.47 -16.68
CA PRO A 77 -26.40 -10.61 -16.83
C PRO A 77 -25.39 -10.71 -15.67
N PHE A 78 -25.00 -11.92 -15.31
CA PHE A 78 -24.07 -12.18 -14.21
C PHE A 78 -22.77 -11.36 -14.34
N ASP A 79 -22.25 -11.21 -15.54
CA ASP A 79 -21.00 -10.46 -15.78
C ASP A 79 -21.15 -8.98 -15.44
N ILE A 80 -22.31 -8.36 -15.74
CA ILE A 80 -22.58 -6.96 -15.38
C ILE A 80 -22.78 -6.82 -13.87
N GLN A 81 -23.51 -7.76 -13.26
CA GLN A 81 -23.63 -7.80 -11.80
C GLN A 81 -22.26 -7.94 -11.15
N ARG A 82 -21.38 -8.78 -11.71
CA ARG A 82 -20.01 -8.95 -11.24
C ARG A 82 -19.22 -7.66 -11.36
N LEU A 83 -19.26 -6.95 -12.49
CA LEU A 83 -18.58 -5.66 -12.64
C LEU A 83 -19.02 -4.64 -11.59
N ILE A 84 -20.33 -4.51 -11.35
CA ILE A 84 -20.86 -3.60 -10.32
C ILE A 84 -20.40 -4.04 -8.93
N VAL A 85 -20.55 -5.33 -8.63
CA VAL A 85 -20.18 -5.89 -7.33
C VAL A 85 -18.69 -5.84 -7.11
N TRP A 86 -17.84 -5.75 -8.13
CA TRP A 86 -16.37 -5.68 -8.04
C TRP A 86 -15.82 -4.26 -8.07
N ASP A 87 -16.69 -3.26 -8.22
CA ASP A 87 -16.32 -1.86 -8.17
C ASP A 87 -15.70 -1.49 -6.80
N GLU A 88 -14.55 -0.82 -6.83
CA GLU A 88 -13.78 -0.44 -5.63
C GLU A 88 -14.52 0.57 -4.75
N VAL A 89 -15.52 1.27 -5.28
CA VAL A 89 -16.37 2.20 -4.51
C VAL A 89 -17.17 1.46 -3.43
N LEU A 90 -17.44 0.17 -3.60
CA LEU A 90 -18.15 -0.65 -2.63
C LEU A 90 -17.18 -1.27 -1.61
N SER A 91 -17.41 -0.98 -0.33
CA SER A 91 -16.66 -1.58 0.77
C SER A 91 -17.03 -3.05 0.96
N GLN A 92 -16.18 -3.82 1.65
CA GLN A 92 -16.48 -5.22 2.02
C GLN A 92 -17.80 -5.34 2.81
N ASP A 93 -18.09 -4.37 3.68
CA ASP A 93 -19.33 -4.33 4.47
C ASP A 93 -20.56 -4.05 3.61
N ASP A 94 -20.43 -3.21 2.58
CA ASP A 94 -21.49 -3.00 1.58
C ASP A 94 -21.78 -4.30 0.84
N ILE A 95 -20.74 -5.02 0.40
CA ILE A 95 -20.89 -6.30 -0.31
C ILE A 95 -21.51 -7.37 0.60
N ALA A 96 -21.11 -7.43 1.88
CA ALA A 96 -21.69 -8.34 2.86
C ALA A 96 -23.18 -8.02 3.10
N SER A 97 -23.51 -6.73 3.24
CA SER A 97 -24.89 -6.26 3.39
C SER A 97 -25.73 -6.58 2.16
N LEU A 98 -25.20 -6.37 0.95
CA LEU A 98 -25.84 -6.75 -0.31
C LEU A 98 -26.08 -8.27 -0.37
N ARG A 99 -25.10 -9.09 0.01
CA ARG A 99 -25.28 -10.55 0.06
C ARG A 99 -26.45 -10.96 0.96
N LEU A 100 -26.57 -10.32 2.13
CA LEU A 100 -27.61 -10.64 3.11
C LEU A 100 -29.00 -10.12 2.72
N THR A 101 -29.06 -8.97 2.08
CA THR A 101 -30.34 -8.27 1.76
C THR A 101 -30.87 -8.56 0.35
N CYS A 102 -29.99 -8.88 -0.59
CA CYS A 102 -30.28 -8.97 -2.02
C CYS A 102 -30.03 -10.40 -2.56
N ARG A 103 -31.05 -11.28 -2.45
CA ARG A 103 -30.95 -12.71 -2.84
C ARG A 103 -30.44 -12.94 -4.26
N GLY A 104 -30.82 -12.09 -5.22
CA GLY A 104 -30.39 -12.24 -6.61
C GLY A 104 -28.92 -11.89 -6.85
N LEU A 105 -28.25 -11.19 -5.92
CA LEU A 105 -26.82 -10.89 -5.99
C LEU A 105 -25.96 -11.86 -5.16
N VAL A 106 -26.54 -12.87 -4.50
CA VAL A 106 -25.80 -13.75 -3.58
C VAL A 106 -24.61 -14.41 -4.26
N LEU A 107 -24.75 -14.82 -5.53
CA LEU A 107 -23.66 -15.46 -6.26
C LEU A 107 -22.50 -14.49 -6.53
N SER A 108 -22.79 -13.31 -7.09
CA SER A 108 -21.77 -12.30 -7.42
C SER A 108 -21.11 -11.74 -6.15
N THR A 109 -21.88 -11.45 -5.10
CA THR A 109 -21.35 -10.95 -3.83
C THR A 109 -20.53 -12.02 -3.10
N SER A 110 -20.96 -13.28 -3.07
CA SER A 110 -20.14 -14.38 -2.52
C SER A 110 -18.85 -14.55 -3.31
N SER A 111 -18.89 -14.42 -4.65
CA SER A 111 -17.69 -14.51 -5.47
C SER A 111 -16.65 -13.43 -5.16
N ARG A 112 -17.06 -12.24 -4.70
CA ARG A 112 -16.14 -11.18 -4.27
C ARG A 112 -15.69 -11.36 -2.82
N LEU A 113 -16.63 -11.59 -1.90
CA LEU A 113 -16.34 -11.70 -0.46
C LEU A 113 -15.39 -12.86 -0.15
N PHE A 114 -15.55 -13.98 -0.84
CA PHE A 114 -14.78 -15.19 -0.59
C PHE A 114 -13.72 -15.45 -1.65
N TYR A 115 -13.48 -14.52 -2.59
CA TYR A 115 -12.41 -14.64 -3.58
C TYR A 115 -11.06 -14.92 -2.91
N ARG A 116 -10.80 -14.14 -1.86
CA ARG A 116 -9.63 -14.27 -1.00
C ARG A 116 -10.11 -14.55 0.42
N ILE A 117 -9.51 -15.54 1.06
CA ILE A 117 -9.73 -15.81 2.49
C ILE A 117 -8.42 -15.70 3.26
N GLY A 118 -8.50 -15.17 4.47
CA GLY A 118 -7.36 -15.00 5.36
C GLY A 118 -7.25 -16.14 6.37
N ILE A 119 -6.00 -16.48 6.73
CA ILE A 119 -5.65 -17.29 7.89
C ILE A 119 -4.49 -16.61 8.61
N SER A 120 -4.40 -16.77 9.93
CA SER A 120 -3.28 -16.26 10.72
C SER A 120 -3.05 -17.13 11.95
N LYS A 121 -2.17 -16.68 12.83
CA LYS A 121 -1.95 -17.27 14.15
C LYS A 121 -3.13 -17.05 15.12
N LEU A 122 -4.15 -16.26 14.74
CA LEU A 122 -5.32 -15.99 15.57
C LEU A 122 -6.35 -17.12 15.53
N HIS A 123 -6.93 -17.44 16.68
CA HIS A 123 -7.99 -18.45 16.82
C HIS A 123 -9.18 -18.17 15.89
N SER A 124 -9.60 -16.91 15.81
CA SER A 124 -10.74 -16.46 15.01
C SER A 124 -10.50 -16.64 13.50
N ASP A 125 -9.31 -16.30 13.01
CA ASP A 125 -8.95 -16.47 11.60
C ASP A 125 -8.86 -17.96 11.24
N ARG A 126 -8.23 -18.78 12.09
CA ARG A 126 -8.16 -20.23 11.90
C ARG A 126 -9.55 -20.85 11.81
N GLN A 127 -10.45 -20.49 12.73
CA GLN A 127 -11.83 -21.01 12.74
C GLN A 127 -12.61 -20.56 11.50
N SER A 128 -12.48 -19.29 11.10
CA SER A 128 -13.14 -18.75 9.91
C SER A 128 -12.66 -19.42 8.63
N PHE A 129 -11.34 -19.60 8.49
CA PHE A 129 -10.73 -20.34 7.39
C PHE A 129 -11.30 -21.76 7.29
N LEU A 130 -11.28 -22.52 8.39
CA LEU A 130 -11.80 -23.89 8.40
C LEU A 130 -13.30 -23.91 8.07
N ALA A 131 -14.10 -23.02 8.65
CA ALA A 131 -15.53 -22.95 8.37
C ALA A 131 -15.82 -22.73 6.88
N ILE A 132 -15.07 -21.85 6.22
CA ILE A 132 -15.22 -21.59 4.78
C ILE A 132 -14.79 -22.81 3.95
N CYS A 133 -13.65 -23.43 4.27
CA CYS A 133 -13.16 -24.62 3.57
C CYS A 133 -14.09 -25.84 3.73
N HIS A 134 -14.84 -25.91 4.83
CA HIS A 134 -15.80 -26.97 5.10
C HIS A 134 -17.18 -26.75 4.45
N ASP A 135 -17.49 -25.53 4.00
CA ASP A 135 -18.75 -25.20 3.31
C ASP A 135 -18.55 -25.25 1.78
N PRO A 136 -19.08 -26.27 1.07
CA PRO A 136 -18.90 -26.40 -0.38
C PRO A 136 -19.44 -25.22 -1.18
N ASP A 137 -20.46 -24.51 -0.66
CA ASP A 137 -21.04 -23.35 -1.33
C ASP A 137 -20.17 -22.10 -1.22
N LEU A 138 -19.32 -22.01 -0.19
CA LEU A 138 -18.34 -20.93 -0.04
C LEU A 138 -17.00 -21.31 -0.66
N ALA A 139 -16.52 -22.53 -0.43
CA ALA A 139 -15.23 -23.03 -0.89
C ALA A 139 -15.03 -22.90 -2.41
N LYS A 140 -16.09 -23.09 -3.21
CA LYS A 140 -16.05 -22.92 -4.67
C LYS A 140 -15.76 -21.49 -5.13
N HIS A 141 -15.90 -20.49 -4.26
CA HIS A 141 -15.61 -19.09 -4.56
C HIS A 141 -14.17 -18.68 -4.19
N VAL A 142 -13.42 -19.55 -3.51
CA VAL A 142 -12.07 -19.25 -3.05
C VAL A 142 -11.06 -19.49 -4.15
N HIS A 143 -10.28 -18.46 -4.43
CA HIS A 143 -9.23 -18.43 -5.46
C HIS A 143 -7.85 -18.14 -4.87
N GLU A 144 -7.82 -17.46 -3.72
CA GLU A 144 -6.62 -17.04 -3.01
C GLU A 144 -6.75 -17.35 -1.52
N VAL A 145 -5.73 -18.01 -0.96
CA VAL A 145 -5.58 -18.16 0.49
C VAL A 145 -4.39 -17.31 0.91
N GLU A 146 -4.64 -16.41 1.84
CA GLU A 146 -3.67 -15.45 2.33
C GLU A 146 -3.34 -15.75 3.79
N TRP A 147 -2.07 -16.00 4.07
CA TRP A 147 -1.57 -16.03 5.43
C TRP A 147 -1.16 -14.62 5.86
N LEU A 148 -1.84 -14.11 6.89
CA LEU A 148 -1.54 -12.84 7.53
C LEU A 148 -0.55 -13.10 8.66
N GLU A 149 0.69 -12.75 8.38
CA GLU A 149 1.79 -13.00 9.29
C GLU A 149 1.86 -11.91 10.36
N LEU A 150 2.05 -12.36 11.59
CA LEU A 150 2.27 -11.49 12.72
C LEU A 150 3.47 -12.02 13.49
N PRO A 151 4.42 -11.15 13.88
CA PRO A 151 5.48 -11.55 14.76
C PRO A 151 4.89 -11.93 16.10
N TRP A 152 4.97 -13.21 16.43
CA TRP A 152 4.47 -13.73 17.69
C TRP A 152 5.46 -14.70 18.27
N ASP A 153 6.15 -14.20 19.30
CA ASP A 153 7.00 -14.96 20.21
C ASP A 153 6.96 -14.28 21.60
N LEU A 154 6.58 -14.97 22.67
CA LEU A 154 6.37 -14.31 23.97
C LEU A 154 7.65 -13.80 24.61
N GLY A 155 8.80 -14.34 24.20
CA GLY A 155 10.08 -13.75 24.59
C GLY A 155 10.18 -12.25 24.26
N TYR A 156 9.30 -11.68 23.42
CA TYR A 156 9.19 -10.24 23.22
C TYR A 156 8.65 -9.48 24.45
N PHE A 157 7.59 -9.92 25.11
CA PHE A 157 7.06 -9.24 26.29
C PHE A 157 7.99 -9.37 27.50
N ASP A 158 8.63 -10.53 27.66
CA ASP A 158 9.69 -10.74 28.65
C ASP A 158 10.88 -9.78 28.41
N ARG A 159 11.24 -9.53 27.14
CA ARG A 159 12.30 -8.58 26.80
C ARG A 159 11.88 -7.13 26.91
N LEU A 160 10.64 -6.80 26.59
CA LEU A 160 10.12 -5.44 26.75
C LEU A 160 10.05 -5.06 28.22
N SER A 161 9.49 -5.94 29.06
CA SER A 161 9.52 -5.74 30.51
C SER A 161 10.95 -5.59 31.03
N ALA A 162 11.90 -6.39 30.52
CA ALA A 162 13.31 -6.19 30.82
C ALA A 162 13.83 -4.82 30.35
N VAL A 163 13.56 -4.38 29.13
CA VAL A 163 13.99 -3.08 28.60
C VAL A 163 13.41 -1.92 29.43
N PHE A 164 12.15 -2.00 29.81
CA PHE A 164 11.51 -0.98 30.65
C PHE A 164 12.10 -0.99 32.08
N SER A 165 12.43 -2.17 32.62
CA SER A 165 13.03 -2.29 33.97
C SER A 165 14.44 -1.69 34.13
N TRP A 166 15.09 -1.25 33.04
CA TRP A 166 16.44 -0.71 33.08
C TRP A 166 16.49 0.78 33.44
N ASP A 167 15.36 1.48 33.48
CA ASP A 167 15.28 2.86 34.00
C ASP A 167 14.89 2.76 35.49
N GLU A 168 15.82 3.02 36.41
CA GLU A 168 15.68 2.79 37.87
C GLU A 168 14.66 3.73 38.58
N LYS A 169 13.61 4.19 37.90
CA LYS A 169 12.59 5.05 38.52
C LYS A 169 11.50 4.19 39.18
N GLU A 170 11.26 4.46 40.46
CA GLU A 170 10.40 3.69 41.37
C GLU A 170 8.89 3.64 41.00
N ASP A 171 8.46 4.06 39.80
CA ASP A 171 7.05 4.15 39.38
C ASP A 171 6.70 3.27 38.15
N ASP A 172 7.46 2.20 37.86
CA ASP A 172 7.27 1.35 36.66
C ASP A 172 6.30 0.17 36.81
N ASP A 173 5.65 0.00 37.96
CA ASP A 173 4.70 -1.10 38.21
C ASP A 173 3.54 -1.11 37.20
N ASP A 174 3.09 0.06 36.73
CA ASP A 174 2.00 0.19 35.77
C ASP A 174 2.37 -0.35 34.37
N LEU A 175 3.62 -0.14 33.92
CA LEU A 175 4.08 -0.65 32.63
C LEU A 175 4.29 -2.16 32.65
N VAL A 176 4.79 -2.70 33.76
CA VAL A 176 4.90 -4.16 33.95
C VAL A 176 3.52 -4.80 33.94
N ASN A 177 2.57 -4.24 34.68
CA ASN A 177 1.18 -4.72 34.71
C ASN A 177 0.52 -4.65 33.30
N LEU A 178 0.79 -3.58 32.54
CA LEU A 178 0.30 -3.43 31.18
C LEU A 178 0.90 -4.47 30.23
N CYS A 179 2.21 -4.75 30.34
CA CYS A 179 2.87 -5.78 29.54
C CYS A 179 2.29 -7.18 29.85
N SER A 180 2.10 -7.52 31.12
CA SER A 180 1.45 -8.77 31.52
C SER A 180 0.02 -8.87 31.01
N TYR A 181 -0.75 -7.78 31.09
CA TYR A 181 -2.10 -7.73 30.53
C TYR A 181 -2.10 -8.00 29.01
N PHE A 182 -1.23 -7.35 28.24
CA PHE A 182 -1.14 -7.58 26.80
C PHE A 182 -0.68 -8.99 26.45
N GLN A 183 0.25 -9.54 27.24
CA GLN A 183 0.69 -10.92 27.10
C GLN A 183 -0.49 -11.89 27.29
N ASP A 184 -1.25 -11.78 28.38
CA ASP A 184 -2.41 -12.65 28.65
C ASP A 184 -3.44 -12.57 27.53
N GLN A 185 -3.76 -11.34 27.08
CA GLN A 185 -4.70 -11.11 25.98
C GLN A 185 -4.22 -11.72 24.66
N ALA A 186 -2.92 -11.68 24.41
CA ALA A 186 -2.35 -12.25 23.21
C ALA A 186 -2.33 -13.79 23.29
N GLU A 187 -1.92 -14.38 24.42
CA GLU A 187 -1.98 -15.83 24.65
C GLU A 187 -3.38 -16.40 24.42
N GLU A 188 -4.44 -15.69 24.81
CA GLU A 188 -5.82 -16.09 24.54
C GLU A 188 -6.19 -15.99 23.05
N ALA A 189 -5.69 -14.97 22.34
CA ALA A 189 -6.00 -14.72 20.94
C ALA A 189 -5.28 -15.69 19.99
N PHE A 190 -4.06 -16.12 20.32
CA PHE A 190 -3.21 -16.95 19.46
C PHE A 190 -3.42 -18.45 19.69
N TRP A 191 -3.61 -19.21 18.62
CA TRP A 191 -3.73 -20.67 18.72
C TRP A 191 -2.39 -21.40 18.72
N LEU A 192 -1.33 -20.73 18.29
CA LEU A 192 0.03 -21.26 18.34
C LEU A 192 0.63 -20.95 19.72
N PRO A 193 1.06 -21.98 20.47
CA PRO A 193 1.78 -21.77 21.72
C PRO A 193 3.00 -20.91 21.46
N SER A 194 3.14 -19.90 22.29
CA SER A 194 4.30 -19.04 22.36
C SER A 194 5.54 -19.76 22.89
N ILE A 195 6.72 -19.23 22.56
CA ILE A 195 7.97 -19.71 23.11
C ILE A 195 8.51 -18.62 24.07
N PRO A 196 8.87 -18.96 25.31
CA PRO A 196 9.50 -18.00 26.21
C PRO A 196 10.94 -17.72 25.77
N ALA A 197 11.63 -16.78 26.40
CA ALA A 197 13.05 -16.56 26.13
C ALA A 197 13.90 -17.85 26.34
N ASN A 198 14.99 -18.00 25.58
CA ASN A 198 15.83 -19.22 25.56
C ASN A 198 16.44 -19.59 26.93
N ASP A 199 16.57 -18.62 27.83
CA ASP A 199 17.07 -18.77 29.20
C ASP A 199 15.97 -19.21 30.18
N ASN A 200 14.70 -19.22 29.76
CA ASN A 200 13.59 -19.69 30.57
C ASN A 200 13.63 -21.22 30.71
N PRO A 201 13.51 -21.79 31.93
CA PRO A 201 13.56 -23.24 32.16
C PRO A 201 12.47 -24.03 31.42
N THR A 202 11.38 -23.38 31.00
CA THR A 202 10.26 -23.99 30.27
C THR A 202 10.43 -23.97 28.75
N TYR A 203 11.46 -23.30 28.22
CA TYR A 203 11.71 -23.14 26.79
C TYR A 203 11.59 -24.45 25.99
N GLY A 204 12.24 -25.52 26.47
CA GLY A 204 12.26 -26.81 25.78
C GLY A 204 10.89 -27.49 25.69
N ASP A 205 10.03 -27.31 26.70
CA ASP A 205 8.69 -27.88 26.71
C ASP A 205 7.72 -27.03 25.88
N ALA A 206 7.80 -25.69 25.98
CA ALA A 206 7.01 -24.76 25.17
C ALA A 206 7.30 -24.93 23.67
N ARG A 207 8.59 -25.06 23.30
CA ARG A 207 9.00 -25.34 21.92
C ARG A 207 8.42 -26.66 21.41
N ARG A 208 8.49 -27.74 22.20
CA ARG A 208 7.91 -29.04 21.84
C ARG A 208 6.39 -28.94 21.64
N GLN A 209 5.70 -28.25 22.54
CA GLN A 209 4.25 -28.03 22.43
C GLN A 209 3.88 -27.23 21.17
N ARG A 210 4.68 -26.22 20.81
CA ARG A 210 4.49 -25.48 19.57
C ARG A 210 4.69 -26.38 18.35
N GLU A 211 5.77 -27.16 18.30
CA GLU A 211 6.06 -28.11 17.22
C GLU A 211 4.92 -29.13 17.05
N GLU A 212 4.41 -29.70 18.16
CA GLU A 212 3.24 -30.60 18.14
C GLU A 212 1.98 -29.88 17.61
N SER A 213 1.75 -28.64 18.01
CA SER A 213 0.60 -27.85 17.55
C SER A 213 0.68 -27.53 16.06
N ILE A 214 1.88 -27.21 15.56
CA ILE A 214 2.15 -27.00 14.14
C ILE A 214 1.86 -28.28 13.36
N GLU A 215 2.40 -29.41 13.81
CA GLU A 215 2.24 -30.68 13.08
C GLU A 215 0.79 -31.15 13.05
N ASN A 216 0.09 -31.07 14.19
CA ASN A 216 -1.33 -31.40 14.27
C ASN A 216 -2.18 -30.52 13.34
N PHE A 217 -1.85 -29.22 13.23
CA PHE A 217 -2.61 -28.32 12.37
C PHE A 217 -2.21 -28.43 10.89
N ARG A 218 -0.97 -28.83 10.58
CA ARG A 218 -0.46 -28.96 9.20
C ARG A 218 -1.34 -29.90 8.36
N GLU A 219 -1.67 -31.07 8.90
CA GLU A 219 -2.54 -32.04 8.21
C GLU A 219 -3.95 -31.47 7.97
N ILE A 220 -4.51 -30.81 8.99
CA ILE A 220 -5.83 -30.16 8.90
C ILE A 220 -5.83 -29.04 7.85
N PHE A 221 -4.77 -28.23 7.81
CA PHE A 221 -4.60 -27.16 6.84
C PHE A 221 -4.56 -27.72 5.42
N MET A 222 -3.76 -28.77 5.19
CA MET A 222 -3.65 -29.41 3.88
C MET A 222 -4.98 -30.01 3.42
N GLU A 223 -5.72 -30.69 4.31
CA GLU A 223 -7.05 -31.22 3.99
C GLU A 223 -8.06 -30.10 3.68
N ALA A 224 -8.02 -29.00 4.45
CA ALA A 224 -8.88 -27.84 4.21
C ALA A 224 -8.59 -27.20 2.84
N VAL A 225 -7.31 -27.06 2.48
CA VAL A 225 -6.89 -26.56 1.17
C VAL A 225 -7.37 -27.46 0.03
N ASP A 226 -7.29 -28.78 0.19
CA ASP A 226 -7.74 -29.74 -0.82
C ASP A 226 -9.24 -29.64 -1.15
N ARG A 227 -10.03 -29.01 -0.27
CA ARG A 227 -11.46 -28.76 -0.49
C ARG A 227 -11.76 -27.46 -1.24
N LEU A 228 -10.75 -26.68 -1.63
CA LEU A 228 -10.90 -25.43 -2.36
C LEU A 228 -10.66 -25.67 -3.87
N PRO A 229 -11.70 -26.02 -4.66
CA PRO A 229 -11.52 -26.52 -6.03
C PRO A 229 -10.96 -25.49 -7.01
N ASN A 230 -11.07 -24.19 -6.69
CA ASN A 230 -10.65 -23.09 -7.56
C ASN A 230 -9.43 -22.33 -7.01
N LEU A 231 -8.82 -22.83 -5.94
CA LEU A 231 -7.62 -22.26 -5.34
C LEU A 231 -6.45 -22.38 -6.31
N HIS A 232 -5.80 -21.25 -6.57
CA HIS A 232 -4.63 -21.20 -7.44
C HIS A 232 -3.55 -20.23 -6.98
N THR A 233 -3.82 -19.43 -5.95
CA THR A 233 -2.90 -18.45 -5.40
C THR A 233 -2.73 -18.66 -3.89
N PHE A 234 -1.48 -18.73 -3.45
CA PHE A 234 -1.14 -18.47 -2.05
C PHE A 234 -0.52 -17.09 -1.92
N ALA A 235 -0.85 -16.42 -0.82
CA ALA A 235 -0.22 -15.18 -0.39
C ALA A 235 0.32 -15.33 1.04
N SER A 236 1.50 -14.78 1.31
CA SER A 236 2.03 -14.51 2.65
C SER A 236 2.36 -13.03 2.71
N ARG A 237 1.83 -12.33 3.71
CA ARG A 237 2.13 -10.92 3.91
C ARG A 237 1.98 -10.52 5.37
N PRO A 238 2.58 -9.39 5.79
CA PRO A 238 2.31 -8.81 7.09
C PRO A 238 0.81 -8.59 7.30
N MET A 239 0.34 -8.90 8.50
CA MET A 239 -0.96 -8.45 8.98
C MET A 239 -1.01 -6.91 8.95
N GLY A 240 -2.09 -6.33 8.44
CA GLY A 240 -2.19 -4.85 8.35
C GLY A 240 -2.13 -4.20 9.73
N SER A 241 -1.44 -3.05 9.85
CA SER A 241 -1.18 -2.32 11.10
C SER A 241 -2.45 -2.10 11.95
N GLU A 242 -3.54 -1.74 11.30
CA GLU A 242 -4.84 -1.42 11.94
C GLU A 242 -5.65 -2.66 12.35
N ARG A 243 -5.16 -3.87 12.07
CA ARG A 243 -5.90 -5.10 12.39
C ARG A 243 -5.97 -5.29 13.89
N THR A 244 -7.19 -5.31 14.43
CA THR A 244 -7.43 -5.65 15.82
C THR A 244 -7.26 -7.16 16.07
N ILE A 245 -6.47 -7.50 17.09
CA ILE A 245 -6.15 -8.88 17.50
C ILE A 245 -7.21 -9.46 18.41
N ASN A 246 -7.64 -8.71 19.42
CA ASN A 246 -8.72 -9.08 20.33
C ASN A 246 -9.77 -7.96 20.42
N PRO A 247 -10.78 -7.94 19.54
CA PRO A 247 -11.79 -6.88 19.51
C PRO A 247 -12.74 -6.92 20.72
N GLY A 248 -12.76 -8.02 21.49
CA GLY A 248 -13.62 -8.17 22.66
C GLY A 248 -12.97 -7.74 23.98
N ALA A 249 -11.69 -7.38 23.98
CA ALA A 249 -10.96 -6.96 25.17
C ALA A 249 -11.28 -5.51 25.56
N ASP A 250 -11.12 -5.18 26.84
CA ASP A 250 -11.28 -3.81 27.34
C ASP A 250 -10.29 -2.84 26.68
N TYR A 251 -9.12 -3.35 26.29
CA TYR A 251 -8.10 -2.65 25.53
C TYR A 251 -7.74 -3.45 24.27
N PRO A 252 -8.38 -3.16 23.12
CA PRO A 252 -8.10 -3.86 21.88
C PRO A 252 -6.68 -3.58 21.40
N MET A 253 -5.91 -4.64 21.12
CA MET A 253 -4.57 -4.52 20.57
C MET A 253 -4.62 -4.50 19.03
N ALA A 254 -3.91 -3.55 18.43
CA ALA A 254 -3.67 -3.50 16.99
C ALA A 254 -2.40 -4.27 16.62
N ALA A 255 -2.34 -4.81 15.39
CA ALA A 255 -1.15 -5.49 14.87
C ALA A 255 0.09 -4.57 14.83
N SER A 256 -0.11 -3.26 14.66
CA SER A 256 0.96 -2.26 14.72
C SER A 256 1.77 -2.29 16.02
N LEU A 257 1.14 -2.64 17.14
CA LEU A 257 1.82 -2.80 18.42
C LEU A 257 2.88 -3.91 18.35
N PHE A 258 2.52 -5.06 17.76
CA PHE A 258 3.42 -6.20 17.60
C PHE A 258 4.54 -5.90 16.60
N GLN A 259 4.21 -5.19 15.52
CA GLN A 259 5.19 -4.72 14.53
C GLN A 259 6.20 -3.76 15.17
N ALA A 260 5.73 -2.77 15.93
CA ALA A 260 6.58 -1.82 16.63
C ALA A 260 7.51 -2.51 17.65
N PHE A 261 7.00 -3.50 18.39
CA PHE A 261 7.82 -4.27 19.32
C PHE A 261 8.92 -5.06 18.63
N GLN A 262 8.66 -5.59 17.45
CA GLN A 262 9.67 -6.31 16.69
C GLN A 262 10.79 -5.37 16.19
N ASP A 263 10.43 -4.18 15.72
CA ASP A 263 11.41 -3.16 15.32
C ASP A 263 12.34 -2.78 16.48
N MET A 264 11.79 -2.75 17.70
CA MET A 264 12.57 -2.49 18.92
C MET A 264 13.45 -3.68 19.34
N ALA A 265 12.98 -4.90 19.14
CA ALA A 265 13.62 -6.13 19.60
C ALA A 265 14.59 -6.77 18.59
N CYS A 266 15.13 -6.00 17.63
CA CYS A 266 16.10 -6.42 16.59
C CYS A 266 17.46 -6.98 17.11
N SER A 267 17.54 -7.42 18.37
CA SER A 267 18.71 -8.10 18.94
C SER A 267 18.80 -9.57 18.50
N HIS A 268 19.16 -9.82 17.24
CA HIS A 268 19.96 -10.95 16.70
C HIS A 268 19.60 -12.42 17.05
N THR A 269 18.58 -12.70 17.86
CA THR A 269 18.42 -14.00 18.55
C THR A 269 17.08 -14.68 18.30
N ASN A 270 16.12 -14.02 17.65
CA ASN A 270 14.83 -14.61 17.32
C ASN A 270 14.77 -15.01 15.84
N TYR A 271 14.87 -16.31 15.60
CA TYR A 271 15.04 -16.94 14.29
C TYR A 271 13.72 -17.37 13.61
N GLU A 272 12.57 -17.05 14.20
CA GLU A 272 11.26 -17.59 13.80
C GLU A 272 10.32 -16.51 13.27
N SER A 273 10.65 -15.96 12.10
CA SER A 273 9.73 -15.17 11.28
C SER A 273 9.15 -16.03 10.13
N ASN A 274 7.90 -15.74 9.72
CA ASN A 274 7.18 -16.34 8.58
C ASN A 274 6.73 -17.81 8.77
N ASP A 275 6.11 -18.12 9.91
CA ASP A 275 5.63 -19.48 10.22
C ASP A 275 4.61 -20.00 9.21
N GLY A 276 3.67 -19.15 8.79
CA GLY A 276 2.68 -19.44 7.76
C GLY A 276 3.29 -19.93 6.47
N LEU A 277 4.24 -19.15 5.95
CA LEU A 277 4.90 -19.46 4.70
C LEU A 277 5.65 -20.81 4.75
N PHE A 278 6.53 -20.99 5.73
CA PHE A 278 7.43 -22.14 5.77
C PHE A 278 6.80 -23.40 6.35
N LEU A 279 5.85 -23.27 7.29
CA LEU A 279 5.26 -24.42 7.97
C LEU A 279 3.98 -24.91 7.31
N PHE A 280 3.27 -24.05 6.56
CA PHE A 280 1.97 -24.40 5.98
C PHE A 280 1.93 -24.22 4.45
N ILE A 281 2.26 -23.04 3.91
CA ILE A 281 2.15 -22.77 2.48
C ILE A 281 3.14 -23.61 1.65
N PHE A 282 4.44 -23.52 1.91
CA PHE A 282 5.46 -24.25 1.14
C PHE A 282 5.27 -25.77 1.19
N PRO A 283 5.04 -26.41 2.34
CA PRO A 283 4.75 -27.84 2.40
C PRO A 283 3.52 -28.24 1.58
N THR A 284 2.50 -27.37 1.53
CA THR A 284 1.29 -27.62 0.73
C THR A 284 1.57 -27.49 -0.76
N MET A 285 2.32 -26.46 -1.16
CA MET A 285 2.72 -26.25 -2.56
C MET A 285 3.65 -27.34 -3.10
N ALA A 286 4.55 -27.87 -2.25
CA ALA A 286 5.49 -28.92 -2.62
C ALA A 286 4.83 -30.28 -2.91
N ARG A 287 3.53 -30.42 -2.66
CA ARG A 287 2.77 -31.63 -3.00
C ARG A 287 2.54 -31.70 -4.51
N ALA A 288 2.75 -32.87 -5.10
CA ALA A 288 2.46 -33.11 -6.52
C ALA A 288 0.98 -32.87 -6.91
N THR A 289 0.07 -32.87 -5.94
CA THR A 289 -1.37 -32.59 -6.13
C THR A 289 -1.73 -31.11 -5.99
N SER A 290 -0.78 -30.23 -5.67
CA SER A 290 -1.05 -28.80 -5.52
C SER A 290 -1.52 -28.20 -6.85
N ALA A 291 -2.67 -27.51 -6.82
CA ALA A 291 -3.17 -26.71 -7.94
C ALA A 291 -2.64 -25.27 -7.92
N VAL A 292 -1.90 -24.90 -6.89
CA VAL A 292 -1.38 -23.54 -6.70
C VAL A 292 -0.17 -23.31 -7.59
N HIS A 293 -0.30 -22.35 -8.49
CA HIS A 293 0.72 -21.94 -9.45
C HIS A 293 1.05 -20.44 -9.33
N ARG A 294 0.50 -19.75 -8.32
CA ARG A 294 0.83 -18.36 -8.02
C ARG A 294 1.20 -18.21 -6.55
N LEU A 295 2.32 -17.54 -6.31
CA LEU A 295 2.79 -17.21 -4.98
C LEU A 295 3.01 -15.69 -4.89
N ARG A 296 2.39 -15.09 -3.88
CA ARG A 296 2.68 -13.73 -3.43
C ARG A 296 3.35 -13.81 -2.07
N TRP A 297 4.51 -13.22 -1.94
CA TRP A 297 5.25 -13.19 -0.70
C TRP A 297 5.75 -11.77 -0.49
N ALA A 298 5.08 -11.06 0.40
CA ALA A 298 5.63 -9.86 0.98
C ALA A 298 6.46 -10.28 2.21
N ASP A 299 7.75 -9.98 2.19
CA ASP A 299 8.60 -10.13 3.35
C ASP A 299 7.99 -9.40 4.51
N GLU A 300 8.16 -10.05 5.64
CA GLU A 300 7.61 -9.54 6.86
C GLU A 300 8.70 -8.85 7.62
N PHE A 301 9.93 -9.41 7.69
CA PHE A 301 10.99 -8.82 8.48
C PHE A 301 12.36 -9.33 8.01
N PRO A 302 13.37 -8.46 7.85
CA PRO A 302 14.62 -8.79 7.16
C PRO A 302 15.60 -9.66 7.95
N GLY A 303 15.17 -10.25 9.06
CA GLY A 303 16.04 -10.96 10.00
C GLY A 303 16.52 -12.31 9.48
N TYR A 304 15.61 -13.30 9.33
CA TYR A 304 16.06 -14.70 9.28
C TYR A 304 15.17 -15.70 8.51
N SER A 305 14.05 -15.28 7.91
CA SER A 305 13.18 -16.16 7.13
C SER A 305 13.92 -16.88 6.00
N TYR A 306 14.97 -16.24 5.48
CA TYR A 306 15.81 -16.70 4.38
C TYR A 306 16.76 -17.85 4.69
N PHE A 307 16.97 -18.20 5.96
CA PHE A 307 17.86 -19.29 6.35
C PHE A 307 17.21 -20.66 6.24
N ARG A 308 15.88 -20.71 6.11
CA ARG A 308 15.18 -21.98 5.99
C ARG A 308 15.32 -22.50 4.56
N PRO A 309 15.79 -23.74 4.37
CA PRO A 309 15.89 -24.32 3.04
C PRO A 309 14.51 -24.43 2.42
N ILE A 310 14.36 -23.94 1.19
CA ILE A 310 13.11 -24.02 0.44
C ILE A 310 13.18 -25.25 -0.46
N PRO A 311 12.26 -26.23 -0.32
CA PRO A 311 12.23 -27.39 -1.19
C PRO A 311 12.02 -26.96 -2.66
N PRO A 312 12.85 -27.42 -3.62
CA PRO A 312 12.68 -27.10 -5.04
C PRO A 312 11.28 -27.44 -5.57
N ALA A 313 10.64 -28.49 -5.02
CA ALA A 313 9.29 -28.92 -5.39
C ALA A 313 8.22 -27.83 -5.20
N VAL A 314 8.45 -26.82 -4.36
CA VAL A 314 7.54 -25.66 -4.20
C VAL A 314 7.39 -24.90 -5.52
N PHE A 315 8.42 -24.91 -6.36
CA PHE A 315 8.53 -24.08 -7.55
C PHE A 315 8.20 -24.82 -8.85
N GLU A 316 8.11 -26.16 -8.84
CA GLU A 316 8.03 -27.00 -10.04
C GLU A 316 6.84 -26.67 -10.95
N GLY A 317 5.69 -26.29 -10.36
CA GLY A 317 4.48 -25.87 -11.07
C GLY A 317 4.19 -24.37 -11.02
N LEU A 318 5.13 -23.55 -10.54
CA LEU A 318 4.88 -22.13 -10.33
C LEU A 318 4.89 -21.36 -11.66
N GLU A 319 3.83 -20.61 -11.92
CA GLU A 319 3.69 -19.74 -13.11
C GLU A 319 3.85 -18.26 -12.77
N SER A 320 3.52 -17.85 -11.55
CA SER A 320 3.62 -16.46 -11.09
C SER A 320 4.28 -16.37 -9.72
N LEU A 321 5.27 -15.50 -9.62
CA LEU A 321 5.97 -15.19 -8.37
C LEU A 321 6.00 -13.68 -8.15
N GLU A 322 5.39 -13.24 -7.06
CA GLU A 322 5.42 -11.86 -6.56
C GLU A 322 6.20 -11.83 -5.25
N LEU A 323 7.33 -11.14 -5.22
CA LEU A 323 8.15 -10.95 -4.03
C LEU A 323 8.20 -9.46 -3.70
N CYS A 324 7.91 -9.08 -2.47
CA CYS A 324 8.04 -7.70 -1.99
C CYS A 324 8.87 -7.71 -0.71
N TRP A 325 10.11 -7.21 -0.72
CA TRP A 325 11.01 -7.29 0.43
C TRP A 325 11.26 -5.95 1.10
N THR A 326 11.38 -5.94 2.43
CA THR A 326 11.79 -4.75 3.19
C THR A 326 13.33 -4.69 3.32
N PRO A 327 14.00 -3.56 3.02
CA PRO A 327 15.47 -3.48 2.94
C PRO A 327 16.26 -3.69 4.24
N ILE A 328 15.60 -3.66 5.41
CA ILE A 328 16.19 -3.07 6.63
C ILE A 328 17.31 -3.91 7.31
N ASN A 329 17.51 -5.20 7.05
CA ASN A 329 18.58 -5.99 7.72
C ASN A 329 19.46 -6.86 6.80
N LEU A 330 19.46 -6.55 5.51
CA LEU A 330 20.30 -7.25 4.54
C LEU A 330 21.82 -7.03 4.76
N ARG A 331 22.23 -6.10 5.64
CA ARG A 331 23.65 -5.86 5.99
C ARG A 331 24.31 -6.99 6.79
N SER A 332 23.55 -7.96 7.31
CA SER A 332 24.12 -9.12 8.02
C SER A 332 24.88 -10.02 7.04
N THR A 333 26.12 -10.37 7.36
CA THR A 333 27.01 -11.23 6.54
C THR A 333 26.47 -12.63 6.30
N ALA A 334 25.42 -13.04 7.01
CA ALA A 334 24.81 -14.35 6.89
C ALA A 334 23.98 -14.54 5.60
N VAL A 335 23.77 -13.48 4.79
CA VAL A 335 22.98 -13.52 3.55
C VAL A 335 23.64 -14.32 2.39
N GLU A 336 24.80 -14.94 2.59
CA GLU A 336 25.43 -15.84 1.61
C GLU A 336 24.57 -17.03 1.15
N ASN A 337 23.48 -17.34 1.86
CA ASN A 337 22.60 -18.47 1.54
C ASN A 337 21.22 -18.07 1.01
N LEU A 338 21.01 -16.82 0.56
CA LEU A 338 19.80 -16.42 -0.16
C LEU A 338 19.73 -17.13 -1.53
N SER A 339 19.38 -18.41 -1.51
CA SER A 339 19.26 -19.22 -2.72
C SER A 339 17.89 -19.05 -3.37
N LEU A 340 17.00 -18.17 -2.88
CA LEU A 340 15.62 -18.14 -3.35
C LEU A 340 15.51 -17.90 -4.86
N PRO A 341 16.12 -16.87 -5.48
CA PRO A 341 16.03 -16.69 -6.93
C PRO A 341 16.79 -17.76 -7.73
N ALA A 342 17.89 -18.31 -7.20
CA ALA A 342 18.61 -19.43 -7.81
C ALA A 342 17.83 -20.76 -7.74
N ALA A 343 17.13 -20.99 -6.63
CA ALA A 343 16.24 -22.11 -6.42
C ALA A 343 15.01 -21.98 -7.32
N CYS A 344 14.44 -20.76 -7.42
CA CYS A 344 13.35 -20.47 -8.35
C CYS A 344 13.78 -20.66 -9.80
N SER A 345 14.95 -20.16 -10.22
CA SER A 345 15.38 -20.24 -11.62
C SER A 345 15.64 -21.69 -12.06
N ALA A 346 16.21 -22.52 -11.18
CA ALA A 346 16.44 -23.93 -11.47
C ALA A 346 15.16 -24.77 -11.36
N ALA A 347 14.26 -24.42 -10.45
CA ALA A 347 13.12 -25.27 -10.09
C ALA A 347 11.76 -24.79 -10.63
N ALA A 348 11.65 -23.59 -11.23
CA ALA A 348 10.43 -23.06 -11.81
C ALA A 348 10.49 -22.96 -13.34
N PRO A 349 10.54 -24.08 -14.08
CA PRO A 349 10.61 -24.04 -15.55
C PRO A 349 9.34 -23.44 -16.19
N THR A 350 8.23 -23.39 -15.46
CA THR A 350 6.94 -22.85 -15.89
C THR A 350 6.74 -21.38 -15.56
N LEU A 351 7.71 -20.71 -14.92
CA LEU A 351 7.54 -19.34 -14.46
C LEU A 351 7.36 -18.38 -15.64
N ARG A 352 6.23 -17.67 -15.66
CA ARG A 352 5.85 -16.71 -16.71
C ARG A 352 5.80 -15.28 -16.20
N HIS A 353 5.49 -15.10 -14.92
CA HIS A 353 5.35 -13.79 -14.31
C HIS A 353 6.27 -13.70 -13.10
N LEU A 354 7.17 -12.73 -13.14
CA LEU A 354 8.06 -12.39 -12.03
C LEU A 354 7.86 -10.93 -11.67
N SER A 355 7.55 -10.68 -10.42
CA SER A 355 7.43 -9.34 -9.85
C SER A 355 8.31 -9.27 -8.61
N LEU A 356 9.25 -8.34 -8.59
CA LEU A 356 10.15 -8.08 -7.47
C LEU A 356 9.96 -6.64 -7.03
N CYS A 357 9.68 -6.44 -5.75
CA CYS A 357 9.48 -5.15 -5.13
C CYS A 357 10.44 -5.02 -3.95
N LEU A 358 11.09 -3.87 -3.79
CA LEU A 358 11.85 -3.51 -2.60
C LEU A 358 11.18 -2.31 -1.93
N ASP A 359 10.55 -2.54 -0.78
CA ASP A 359 9.84 -1.49 -0.07
C ASP A 359 10.80 -0.34 0.32
N HIS A 360 10.33 0.90 0.25
CA HIS A 360 11.08 2.14 0.00
C HIS A 360 12.05 2.66 1.09
N GLY A 361 12.69 1.79 1.86
CA GLY A 361 13.81 2.20 2.71
C GLY A 361 15.01 2.54 1.83
N ARG A 362 15.21 3.83 1.51
CA ARG A 362 16.37 4.42 0.80
C ARG A 362 17.66 3.64 1.06
N LEU A 363 17.95 2.65 0.22
CA LEU A 363 19.25 1.98 0.15
C LEU A 363 20.22 2.91 -0.58
N GLU A 364 20.49 4.08 -0.01
CA GLU A 364 21.40 5.07 -0.60
C GLU A 364 22.86 4.57 -0.65
N ASP A 365 23.19 3.47 0.03
CA ASP A 365 24.60 3.13 0.31
C ASP A 365 25.20 1.89 -0.41
N SER A 366 24.46 1.06 -1.17
CA SER A 366 25.11 -0.10 -1.83
C SER A 366 24.37 -0.72 -3.03
N PRO A 367 24.55 -0.20 -4.26
CA PRO A 367 24.01 -0.81 -5.49
C PRO A 367 24.44 -2.29 -5.68
N GLY A 368 25.65 -2.67 -5.25
CA GLY A 368 26.14 -4.04 -5.42
C GLY A 368 25.45 -5.11 -4.56
N PHE A 369 24.66 -4.72 -3.55
CA PHE A 369 24.07 -5.69 -2.63
C PHE A 369 22.97 -6.54 -3.28
N VAL A 370 22.01 -5.88 -3.93
CA VAL A 370 20.85 -6.54 -4.56
C VAL A 370 21.32 -7.51 -5.65
N GLU A 371 22.30 -7.07 -6.45
CA GLU A 371 22.86 -7.86 -7.54
C GLU A 371 23.57 -9.12 -7.07
N GLN A 372 24.41 -9.02 -6.04
CA GLN A 372 25.22 -10.15 -5.59
C GLN A 372 24.42 -11.17 -4.78
N LYS A 373 23.43 -10.72 -4.01
CA LYS A 373 22.78 -11.55 -2.99
C LYS A 373 21.36 -11.97 -3.35
N ILE A 374 20.61 -11.11 -4.01
CA ILE A 374 19.22 -11.40 -4.35
C ILE A 374 19.18 -12.03 -5.73
N LEU A 375 19.64 -11.30 -6.74
CA LEU A 375 19.59 -11.80 -8.12
C LEU A 375 20.71 -12.82 -8.34
N GLY A 376 21.88 -12.61 -7.75
CA GLY A 376 23.05 -13.46 -7.93
C GLY A 376 23.53 -13.49 -9.40
N PRO A 377 24.77 -13.95 -9.64
CA PRO A 377 25.22 -14.20 -11.02
C PRO A 377 24.38 -15.29 -11.70
N ASP A 378 23.75 -16.17 -10.92
CA ASP A 378 23.02 -17.34 -11.41
C ASP A 378 21.66 -17.00 -12.01
N LEU A 379 20.93 -15.96 -11.55
CA LEU A 379 19.65 -15.59 -12.19
C LEU A 379 19.88 -15.00 -13.58
N ALA A 380 20.96 -14.23 -13.75
CA ALA A 380 21.35 -13.71 -15.06
C ALA A 380 21.83 -14.83 -16.01
N ALA A 381 22.46 -15.87 -15.46
CA ALA A 381 22.96 -17.01 -16.23
C ALA A 381 21.87 -18.07 -16.51
N SER A 382 20.90 -18.22 -15.61
CA SER A 382 19.82 -19.20 -15.69
C SER A 382 18.69 -18.62 -16.53
N ALA A 383 18.66 -18.98 -17.82
CA ALA A 383 17.56 -18.61 -18.69
C ALA A 383 16.23 -19.11 -18.09
N MET A 384 15.37 -18.20 -17.66
CA MET A 384 13.98 -18.50 -17.30
C MET A 384 13.18 -18.63 -18.59
N VAL A 385 13.42 -19.69 -19.37
CA VAL A 385 13.06 -19.86 -20.80
C VAL A 385 11.58 -19.56 -21.18
N ALA A 386 10.70 -19.30 -20.22
CA ALA A 386 9.29 -18.96 -20.42
C ALA A 386 8.84 -17.61 -19.85
N LEU A 387 9.73 -16.74 -19.34
CA LEU A 387 9.29 -15.50 -18.68
C LEU A 387 8.62 -14.55 -19.69
N GLN A 388 7.35 -14.22 -19.46
CA GLN A 388 6.52 -13.36 -20.29
C GLN A 388 6.36 -11.95 -19.71
N SER A 389 6.36 -11.83 -18.38
CA SER A 389 6.17 -10.58 -17.67
C SER A 389 7.21 -10.39 -16.58
N LEU A 390 7.83 -9.22 -16.56
CA LEU A 390 8.78 -8.79 -15.55
C LEU A 390 8.32 -7.46 -14.95
N LYS A 391 8.08 -7.44 -13.65
CA LYS A 391 7.79 -6.22 -12.86
C LYS A 391 8.91 -6.02 -11.83
N LEU A 392 9.54 -4.85 -11.84
CA LEU A 392 10.58 -4.48 -10.89
C LEU A 392 10.17 -3.14 -10.27
N VAL A 393 10.04 -3.11 -8.95
CA VAL A 393 9.61 -1.93 -8.19
C VAL A 393 10.69 -1.59 -7.18
N SER A 394 11.18 -0.35 -7.23
CA SER A 394 12.07 0.27 -6.26
C SER A 394 13.40 -0.46 -6.10
N MET A 395 13.86 -1.10 -7.18
CA MET A 395 15.11 -1.84 -7.21
C MET A 395 16.26 -0.99 -7.75
N ASN A 396 17.30 -0.83 -6.94
CA ASN A 396 18.58 -0.29 -7.40
C ASN A 396 19.40 -1.42 -8.01
N LEU A 397 19.31 -1.57 -9.33
CA LEU A 397 20.03 -2.59 -10.11
C LEU A 397 21.06 -1.95 -11.01
N ASP A 398 22.25 -2.53 -11.09
CA ASP A 398 23.18 -2.23 -12.17
C ASP A 398 22.48 -2.47 -13.53
N PRO A 399 22.56 -1.48 -14.44
CA PRO A 399 21.97 -1.58 -15.77
C PRO A 399 22.31 -2.86 -16.55
N ASP A 400 23.53 -3.37 -16.39
CA ASP A 400 23.98 -4.60 -17.06
C ASP A 400 23.24 -5.82 -16.52
N VAL A 401 22.93 -5.86 -15.22
CA VAL A 401 22.17 -6.96 -14.61
C VAL A 401 20.73 -6.96 -15.13
N LEU A 402 20.08 -5.80 -15.20
CA LEU A 402 18.75 -5.67 -15.79
C LEU A 402 18.75 -6.13 -17.27
N LEU A 403 19.73 -5.68 -18.05
CA LEU A 403 19.86 -6.07 -19.45
C LEU A 403 20.14 -7.56 -19.63
N ASN A 404 20.92 -8.18 -18.73
CA ASN A 404 21.18 -9.62 -18.77
C ASN A 404 19.90 -10.42 -18.50
N ILE A 405 19.07 -10.00 -17.53
CA ILE A 405 17.77 -10.63 -17.27
C ILE A 405 16.86 -10.52 -18.50
N ILE A 406 16.79 -9.35 -19.13
CA ILE A 406 15.97 -9.15 -20.33
C ILE A 406 16.51 -9.97 -21.51
N ALA A 407 17.83 -9.98 -21.70
CA ALA A 407 18.49 -10.72 -22.78
C ALA A 407 18.31 -12.24 -22.63
N ALA A 408 18.38 -12.77 -21.40
CA ALA A 408 18.12 -14.17 -21.11
C ALA A 408 16.68 -14.61 -21.47
N ASN A 409 15.74 -13.64 -21.47
CA ASN A 409 14.31 -13.86 -21.74
C ASN A 409 13.84 -13.20 -23.05
N VAL A 410 14.77 -12.87 -23.94
CA VAL A 410 14.51 -12.00 -25.10
C VAL A 410 13.40 -12.52 -26.03
N THR A 411 13.28 -13.84 -26.15
CA THR A 411 12.30 -14.48 -27.04
C THR A 411 10.90 -14.62 -26.42
N SER A 412 10.81 -14.71 -25.09
CA SER A 412 9.56 -14.95 -24.36
C SER A 412 8.96 -13.68 -23.76
N LEU A 413 9.79 -12.71 -23.38
CA LEU A 413 9.37 -11.53 -22.64
C LEU A 413 8.49 -10.61 -23.51
N ARG A 414 7.35 -10.21 -22.96
CA ARG A 414 6.34 -9.36 -23.62
C ARG A 414 5.99 -8.12 -22.80
N HIS A 415 6.04 -8.22 -21.48
CA HIS A 415 5.63 -7.16 -20.58
C HIS A 415 6.78 -6.82 -19.65
N VAL A 416 7.16 -5.53 -19.63
CA VAL A 416 8.17 -5.01 -18.70
C VAL A 416 7.59 -3.81 -17.98
N HIS A 417 7.61 -3.85 -16.64
CA HIS A 417 7.23 -2.75 -15.77
C HIS A 417 8.40 -2.44 -14.85
N LEU A 418 8.97 -1.24 -14.99
CA LEU A 418 10.03 -0.71 -14.16
C LEU A 418 9.45 0.48 -13.40
N GLU A 419 9.47 0.44 -12.08
CA GLU A 419 8.98 1.50 -11.20
C GLU A 419 10.07 1.84 -10.21
N ASN A 420 10.56 3.08 -10.17
CA ASN A 420 11.66 3.49 -9.30
C ASN A 420 12.95 2.64 -9.47
N VAL A 421 13.23 2.24 -10.72
CA VAL A 421 14.42 1.48 -11.14
C VAL A 421 15.28 2.37 -12.03
N ASP A 422 16.61 2.27 -11.94
CA ASP A 422 17.57 3.00 -12.79
C ASP A 422 17.48 2.56 -14.28
N ALA A 423 16.44 3.04 -14.97
CA ALA A 423 16.12 2.74 -16.36
C ALA A 423 16.50 3.92 -17.29
N ARG A 424 17.76 4.38 -17.20
CA ARG A 424 18.28 5.50 -18.00
C ARG A 424 18.12 5.29 -19.52
N THR A 425 18.20 6.40 -20.26
CA THR A 425 18.11 6.45 -21.74
C THR A 425 19.04 5.45 -22.42
N ASP A 426 20.27 5.28 -21.90
CA ASP A 426 21.25 4.36 -22.44
C ASP A 426 20.84 2.89 -22.24
N VAL A 427 20.22 2.55 -21.10
CA VAL A 427 19.68 1.22 -20.81
C VAL A 427 18.57 0.88 -21.79
N ILE A 428 17.60 1.79 -21.97
CA ILE A 428 16.51 1.62 -22.95
C ILE A 428 17.07 1.50 -24.37
N GLY A 429 18.06 2.32 -24.73
CA GLY A 429 18.73 2.26 -26.03
C GLY A 429 19.51 0.96 -26.25
N ARG A 430 20.02 0.33 -25.18
CA ARG A 430 20.64 -1.00 -25.23
C ARG A 430 19.59 -2.12 -25.31
N MET A 431 18.46 -2.00 -24.60
CA MET A 431 17.32 -2.92 -24.73
C MET A 431 16.83 -3.00 -26.18
N ALA A 432 16.68 -1.84 -26.85
CA ALA A 432 16.27 -1.77 -28.26
C ALA A 432 17.22 -2.46 -29.23
N LYS A 433 18.48 -2.70 -28.83
CA LYS A 433 19.50 -3.39 -29.64
C LYS A 433 19.53 -4.90 -29.40
N LEU A 434 18.75 -5.43 -28.44
CA LEU A 434 18.72 -6.86 -28.14
C LEU A 434 18.01 -7.62 -29.27
N PRO A 435 18.69 -8.55 -29.97
CA PRO A 435 18.11 -9.23 -31.12
C PRO A 435 16.99 -10.17 -30.69
N GLY A 436 15.80 -9.95 -31.26
CA GLY A 436 14.62 -10.78 -31.01
C GLY A 436 13.68 -10.24 -29.92
N LEU A 437 14.04 -9.16 -29.22
CA LEU A 437 13.19 -8.57 -28.20
C LEU A 437 11.93 -7.99 -28.86
N ARG A 438 10.76 -8.42 -28.38
CA ARG A 438 9.47 -7.93 -28.87
C ARG A 438 8.53 -7.68 -27.70
N LEU A 439 8.52 -6.44 -27.22
CA LEU A 439 7.64 -6.05 -26.12
C LEU A 439 6.25 -5.69 -26.65
N ALA A 440 5.22 -6.15 -25.94
CA ALA A 440 3.84 -5.69 -26.09
C ALA A 440 3.61 -4.45 -25.22
N THR A 441 4.16 -4.43 -24.01
CA THR A 441 4.05 -3.30 -23.09
C THR A 441 5.38 -3.00 -22.42
N LEU A 442 5.71 -1.71 -22.29
CA LEU A 442 6.78 -1.20 -21.45
C LEU A 442 6.23 -0.03 -20.62
N ARG A 443 6.32 -0.15 -19.30
CA ARG A 443 6.01 0.93 -18.34
C ARG A 443 7.28 1.26 -17.57
N VAL A 444 7.64 2.54 -17.53
CA VAL A 444 8.78 3.08 -16.78
C VAL A 444 8.25 4.23 -15.94
N LEU A 445 8.16 4.04 -14.63
CA LEU A 445 7.77 5.06 -13.66
C LEU A 445 9.01 5.39 -12.82
N ASN A 446 9.31 6.67 -12.61
CA ASN A 446 10.38 7.10 -11.73
C ASN A 446 9.87 8.30 -10.93
N ASP A 447 9.85 8.16 -9.62
CA ASP A 447 9.40 9.19 -8.68
C ASP A 447 10.58 10.01 -8.14
N TYR A 448 11.78 9.86 -8.73
CA TYR A 448 12.96 10.61 -8.32
C TYR A 448 12.77 12.11 -8.61
N PRO A 449 12.83 12.98 -7.58
CA PRO A 449 12.46 14.40 -7.70
C PRO A 449 13.53 15.26 -8.39
N THR A 450 14.54 14.68 -9.03
CA THR A 450 15.79 15.40 -9.31
C THR A 450 15.84 16.18 -10.62
N GLU A 451 15.01 15.92 -11.63
CA GLU A 451 14.97 16.73 -12.86
C GLU A 451 13.55 16.80 -13.45
N THR A 452 13.22 17.93 -14.12
CA THR A 452 11.91 18.12 -14.75
C THR A 452 11.62 17.01 -15.77
N PRO A 453 10.63 16.15 -15.54
CA PRO A 453 10.47 14.93 -16.30
C PRO A 453 9.90 15.19 -17.69
N ARG A 454 10.40 14.46 -18.70
CA ARG A 454 9.73 14.33 -19.99
C ARG A 454 8.89 13.06 -20.01
N ALA A 455 7.58 13.24 -19.99
CA ALA A 455 6.60 12.21 -20.25
C ALA A 455 6.76 11.68 -21.69
N ILE A 456 7.17 10.42 -21.83
CA ILE A 456 7.13 9.65 -23.08
C ILE A 456 5.91 8.72 -23.01
N CYS A 457 5.13 8.64 -24.08
CA CYS A 457 4.03 7.67 -24.15
C CYS A 457 4.59 6.24 -24.21
N ALA A 458 4.06 5.32 -23.39
CA ALA A 458 4.44 3.91 -23.36
C ALA A 458 4.46 3.27 -24.76
N HIS A 459 3.50 3.63 -25.62
CA HIS A 459 3.42 3.13 -26.98
C HIS A 459 4.63 3.53 -27.85
N ALA A 460 5.13 4.75 -27.69
CA ALA A 460 6.30 5.23 -28.43
C ALA A 460 7.58 4.47 -28.03
N LEU A 461 7.75 4.19 -26.73
CA LEU A 461 8.86 3.39 -26.21
C LEU A 461 8.83 1.96 -26.72
N VAL A 462 7.66 1.32 -26.70
CA VAL A 462 7.48 -0.04 -27.24
C VAL A 462 7.84 -0.09 -28.73
N ARG A 463 7.38 0.88 -29.53
CA ARG A 463 7.74 0.96 -30.95
C ARG A 463 9.25 1.12 -31.14
N HIS A 464 9.90 1.96 -30.34
CA HIS A 464 11.35 2.14 -30.41
C HIS A 464 12.10 0.84 -30.14
N ILE A 465 11.76 0.15 -29.06
CA ILE A 465 12.40 -1.11 -28.67
C ILE A 465 12.19 -2.19 -29.73
N ASN A 466 11.03 -2.20 -30.37
CA ASN A 466 10.72 -3.12 -31.45
C ASN A 466 11.34 -2.71 -32.81
N GLY A 467 12.33 -1.81 -32.81
CA GLY A 467 13.14 -1.45 -33.98
C GLY A 467 12.59 -0.31 -34.83
N ALA A 468 11.52 0.37 -34.41
CA ALA A 468 11.07 1.58 -35.11
C ALA A 468 11.99 2.77 -34.77
N PRO A 469 12.29 3.64 -35.74
CA PRO A 469 12.96 4.89 -35.44
C PRO A 469 12.11 5.71 -34.47
N CYS A 470 12.76 6.26 -33.44
CA CYS A 470 12.14 7.13 -32.45
C CYS A 470 12.93 8.43 -32.40
N ASP A 471 12.33 9.49 -32.91
CA ASP A 471 12.97 10.82 -32.98
C ASP A 471 13.18 11.43 -31.57
N LEU A 472 12.62 10.83 -30.52
CA LEU A 472 12.63 11.33 -29.15
C LEU A 472 13.94 11.06 -28.39
N LEU A 473 14.82 10.18 -28.90
CA LEU A 473 16.07 9.79 -28.21
C LEU A 473 17.32 10.48 -28.77
N HIS A 474 17.17 11.42 -29.71
CA HIS A 474 18.29 12.00 -30.47
C HIS A 474 18.93 13.26 -29.84
N THR A 475 18.57 13.63 -28.61
CA THR A 475 19.19 14.77 -27.89
C THR A 475 19.91 14.28 -26.64
N ASP A 476 21.15 14.74 -26.42
CA ASP A 476 21.99 14.57 -25.21
C ASP A 476 21.33 15.17 -23.94
N CYS A 477 20.11 14.76 -23.61
CA CYS A 477 19.30 15.29 -22.51
C CYS A 477 18.75 14.12 -21.69
N GLY A 478 18.63 14.36 -20.38
CA GLY A 478 18.43 13.37 -19.32
C GLY A 478 17.17 12.50 -19.36
N GLU A 479 16.91 11.89 -18.21
CA GLU A 479 16.07 10.72 -17.93
C GLU A 479 14.74 10.59 -18.70
N VAL A 480 14.41 9.34 -19.08
CA VAL A 480 13.13 8.95 -19.69
C VAL A 480 12.12 8.63 -18.60
N ILE A 481 10.92 9.22 -18.64
CA ILE A 481 9.78 8.74 -17.84
C ILE A 481 8.62 8.41 -18.77
N GLY A 482 7.98 7.25 -18.57
CA GLY A 482 6.73 6.91 -19.22
C GLY A 482 5.55 7.58 -18.51
N ALA A 483 4.73 8.39 -19.21
CA ALA A 483 3.46 8.84 -18.62
C ALA A 483 2.40 7.73 -18.69
N ALA A 484 1.84 7.36 -17.54
CA ALA A 484 0.51 6.75 -17.47
C ALA A 484 -0.53 7.88 -17.48
N VAL A 485 -1.41 7.91 -18.48
CA VAL A 485 -2.65 8.67 -18.39
C VAL A 485 -3.60 7.81 -17.56
N GLY A 486 -3.77 8.18 -16.28
CA GLY A 486 -4.62 7.45 -15.33
C GLY A 486 -6.09 7.46 -15.75
N LEU A 487 -6.56 6.32 -16.23
CA LEU A 487 -7.83 5.75 -15.80
C LEU A 487 -7.45 4.46 -15.10
N ASP A 488 -7.36 4.51 -13.76
CA ASP A 488 -7.03 3.34 -12.95
C ASP A 488 -8.14 2.31 -13.07
N SER A 489 -7.81 1.16 -13.67
CA SER A 489 -8.54 -0.09 -13.47
C SER A 489 -7.51 -1.23 -13.39
N GLU A 490 -6.89 -1.40 -12.24
CA GLU A 490 -5.83 -2.41 -12.03
C GLU A 490 -6.34 -3.86 -11.91
N GLN A 491 -7.62 -4.15 -12.14
CA GLN A 491 -8.11 -5.55 -12.12
C GLN A 491 -9.09 -5.87 -13.24
N ALA A 492 -8.56 -6.10 -14.45
CA ALA A 492 -9.22 -6.93 -15.46
C ALA A 492 -8.31 -8.14 -15.79
N PRO A 493 -8.85 -9.37 -15.93
CA PRO A 493 -8.05 -10.50 -16.36
C PRO A 493 -7.50 -10.23 -17.75
N LEU A 494 -6.18 -10.30 -17.84
CA LEU A 494 -5.35 -9.97 -19.00
C LEU A 494 -5.47 -11.02 -20.11
N PHE A 495 -6.67 -11.31 -20.62
CA PHE A 495 -6.88 -12.11 -21.84
C PHE A 495 -8.21 -11.77 -22.53
N THR A 496 -8.19 -10.78 -23.43
CA THR A 496 -9.07 -10.73 -24.60
C THR A 496 -8.23 -10.32 -25.79
N THR A 497 -8.23 -11.15 -26.84
CA THR A 497 -7.49 -10.95 -28.08
C THR A 497 -7.89 -9.66 -28.77
N ALA A 498 -6.91 -8.82 -29.10
CA ALA A 498 -7.10 -7.60 -29.88
C ALA A 498 -7.21 -7.93 -31.38
N GLU A 499 -8.41 -8.25 -31.83
CA GLU A 499 -8.89 -7.98 -33.18
C GLU A 499 -10.28 -7.37 -33.01
N ASP A 500 -10.55 -6.25 -33.71
CA ASP A 500 -11.79 -5.45 -33.71
C ASP A 500 -11.95 -4.39 -32.60
N CYS A 501 -11.23 -3.27 -32.72
CA CYS A 501 -11.64 -1.95 -32.22
C CYS A 501 -10.85 -0.82 -32.93
N GLU A 502 -10.99 -0.69 -34.25
CA GLU A 502 -10.65 0.55 -34.95
C GLU A 502 -11.95 1.17 -35.49
N GLY A 503 -12.39 2.26 -34.85
CA GLY A 503 -13.42 3.14 -35.41
C GLY A 503 -14.46 3.62 -34.40
N ALA A 504 -14.13 4.62 -33.60
CA ALA A 504 -15.07 5.64 -33.10
C ALA A 504 -14.37 6.60 -32.13
N PHE A 505 -13.65 7.60 -32.64
CA PHE A 505 -13.37 8.83 -31.88
C PHE A 505 -13.30 10.01 -32.87
N ASP A 506 -14.49 10.49 -33.24
CA ASP A 506 -14.70 11.83 -33.80
C ASP A 506 -16.19 12.17 -33.66
N ALA A 507 -16.58 12.88 -32.60
CA ALA A 507 -17.69 13.84 -32.63
C ALA A 507 -17.96 14.54 -31.28
N VAL A 508 -17.68 15.85 -31.28
CA VAL A 508 -18.60 16.94 -30.89
C VAL A 508 -18.83 17.24 -29.39
N SER A 509 -18.11 18.28 -28.97
CA SER A 509 -18.50 19.34 -28.03
C SER A 509 -19.96 19.80 -28.16
N LEU A 510 -20.68 19.95 -27.03
CA LEU A 510 -21.69 20.99 -26.76
C LEU A 510 -22.41 20.72 -25.42
N VAL A 511 -21.98 21.32 -24.32
CA VAL A 511 -22.84 21.56 -23.13
C VAL A 511 -22.51 22.92 -22.51
N GLY A 512 -23.57 23.69 -22.24
CA GLY A 512 -23.53 25.09 -21.83
C GLY A 512 -23.05 25.34 -20.40
N SER A 513 -22.60 26.57 -20.20
CA SER A 513 -21.94 27.10 -19.01
C SER A 513 -22.84 27.13 -17.76
N ALA A 514 -22.47 26.34 -16.74
CA ALA A 514 -22.74 26.64 -15.33
C ALA A 514 -21.56 27.46 -14.76
N PRO A 515 -21.74 28.26 -13.69
CA PRO A 515 -20.63 28.99 -13.07
C PRO A 515 -19.65 27.96 -12.49
N SER A 516 -18.41 27.97 -12.98
CA SER A 516 -17.41 26.95 -12.64
C SER A 516 -16.75 27.23 -11.29
N GLU A 517 -16.51 26.16 -10.53
CA GLU A 517 -15.61 26.07 -9.36
C GLU A 517 -14.17 26.55 -9.65
N ALA A 518 -13.85 26.85 -10.91
CA ALA A 518 -12.55 27.32 -11.37
C ALA A 518 -12.14 28.70 -10.80
N SER A 519 -13.09 29.56 -10.41
CA SER A 519 -12.72 30.87 -9.82
C SER A 519 -12.19 30.74 -8.39
N PHE A 520 -12.69 29.76 -7.62
CA PHE A 520 -12.27 29.53 -6.24
C PHE A 520 -10.85 28.92 -6.20
N GLY A 521 -10.59 27.92 -7.04
CA GLY A 521 -9.26 27.29 -7.14
C GLY A 521 -8.15 28.20 -7.68
N SER A 522 -8.47 29.21 -8.49
CA SER A 522 -7.47 30.16 -9.00
C SER A 522 -7.01 31.18 -7.95
N GLN A 523 -7.90 31.58 -7.03
CA GLN A 523 -7.55 32.48 -5.92
C GLN A 523 -6.78 31.73 -4.84
N HIS A 524 -7.17 30.49 -4.54
CA HIS A 524 -6.51 29.58 -3.61
C HIS A 524 -5.03 29.35 -3.95
N LYS A 525 -4.72 28.99 -5.20
CA LYS A 525 -3.34 28.78 -5.67
C LYS A 525 -2.50 30.06 -5.69
N SER A 526 -3.12 31.23 -5.83
CA SER A 526 -2.41 32.52 -5.84
C SER A 526 -1.96 32.92 -4.44
N ILE A 527 -2.82 32.71 -3.43
CA ILE A 527 -2.52 33.04 -2.03
C ILE A 527 -1.38 32.14 -1.52
N MET A 528 -1.43 30.84 -1.82
CA MET A 528 -0.38 29.89 -1.42
C MET A 528 0.98 30.18 -2.05
N ARG A 529 1.02 30.51 -3.34
CA ARG A 529 2.28 30.86 -4.01
C ARG A 529 2.91 32.13 -3.44
N GLN A 530 2.09 33.07 -2.96
CA GLN A 530 2.58 34.29 -2.35
C GLN A 530 3.29 34.01 -1.03
N TRP A 531 2.81 33.04 -0.23
CA TRP A 531 3.44 32.68 1.04
C TRP A 531 4.72 31.86 0.86
N CYS A 532 4.72 30.91 -0.07
CA CYS A 532 5.88 30.04 -0.29
C CYS A 532 7.11 30.79 -0.82
N GLY A 533 6.92 31.83 -1.65
CA GLY A 533 8.02 32.55 -2.29
C GLY A 533 8.93 33.33 -1.33
N ASP A 534 8.34 33.89 -0.26
CA ASP A 534 9.04 34.75 0.72
C ASP A 534 9.12 34.12 2.12
N SER A 535 8.73 32.85 2.26
CA SER A 535 8.74 32.16 3.55
C SER A 535 10.15 32.06 4.15
N PRO A 536 10.31 32.22 5.48
CA PRO A 536 11.58 31.98 6.12
C PRO A 536 11.95 30.50 5.98
N LYS A 537 13.26 30.25 5.88
CA LYS A 537 13.81 28.91 6.02
C LYS A 537 14.19 28.67 7.48
N TRP A 538 14.13 27.41 7.88
CA TRP A 538 14.42 26.98 9.24
C TRP A 538 15.62 26.06 9.24
N ALA A 539 16.53 26.29 10.18
CA ALA A 539 17.57 25.33 10.52
C ALA A 539 17.40 24.95 11.98
N TRP A 540 17.82 23.74 12.30
CA TRP A 540 17.83 23.24 13.67
C TRP A 540 19.21 22.71 14.01
N GLY A 541 19.48 22.55 15.30
CA GLY A 541 20.74 22.01 15.77
C GLY A 541 20.62 21.55 17.22
N ARG A 542 21.56 20.70 17.64
CA ARG A 542 21.60 20.19 19.00
C ARG A 542 22.67 20.93 19.79
N PHE A 543 22.25 21.56 20.88
CA PHE A 543 23.11 22.36 21.74
C PHE A 543 23.15 21.74 23.13
N TYR A 544 24.35 21.54 23.64
CA TYR A 544 24.59 20.91 24.93
C TYR A 544 24.76 22.00 25.99
N ASN A 545 23.97 21.89 27.06
CA ASN A 545 24.26 22.64 28.29
C ASN A 545 25.21 21.81 29.18
N GLU A 546 25.68 22.41 30.27
CA GLU A 546 26.57 21.78 31.26
C GLU A 546 26.05 20.43 31.81
N LYS A 547 24.75 20.12 31.63
CA LYS A 547 24.10 18.90 32.12
C LYS A 547 24.11 17.73 31.12
N LYS A 548 24.93 17.75 30.06
CA LYS A 548 25.15 16.65 29.08
C LYS A 548 23.94 16.20 28.24
N TYR A 549 22.75 16.75 28.44
CA TYR A 549 21.60 16.47 27.56
C TYR A 549 21.54 17.50 26.45
N GLY A 550 21.83 17.07 25.21
CA GLY A 550 21.71 17.91 24.03
C GLY A 550 20.24 18.22 23.74
N ARG A 551 19.87 19.50 23.78
CA ARG A 551 18.52 19.98 23.44
C ARG A 551 18.49 20.45 21.99
N VAL A 552 17.38 20.21 21.30
CA VAL A 552 17.18 20.67 19.92
C VAL A 552 16.68 22.10 19.95
N TYR A 553 17.38 22.98 19.24
CA TYR A 553 16.93 24.35 19.04
C TYR A 553 16.65 24.57 17.55
N VAL A 554 15.64 25.37 17.27
CA VAL A 554 15.31 25.79 15.90
C VAL A 554 15.46 27.30 15.77
N PHE A 555 15.90 27.74 14.61
CA PHE A 555 16.15 29.14 14.30
C PHE A 555 15.91 29.40 12.82
N GLN A 556 15.51 30.64 12.50
CA GLN A 556 15.38 31.06 11.11
C GLN A 556 16.75 31.31 10.49
N VAL A 557 16.89 30.95 9.22
CA VAL A 557 18.08 31.22 8.41
C VAL A 557 17.69 31.98 7.14
N PRO A 558 18.61 32.75 6.54
CA PRO A 558 18.36 33.40 5.26
C PRO A 558 17.85 32.40 4.21
N SER A 559 16.95 32.83 3.33
CA SER A 559 16.41 31.97 2.26
C SER A 559 17.49 31.40 1.33
N THR A 560 18.65 32.06 1.28
CA THR A 560 19.85 31.64 0.53
C THR A 560 20.73 30.61 1.26
N ASP A 561 20.50 30.33 2.55
CA ASP A 561 21.28 29.33 3.28
C ASP A 561 20.88 27.92 2.77
N PRO A 562 21.83 27.13 2.24
CA PRO A 562 21.56 25.80 1.72
C PRO A 562 21.17 24.80 2.81
N ARG A 563 21.42 25.11 4.09
CA ARG A 563 21.09 24.24 5.24
C ARG A 563 19.67 24.48 5.76
N GLY A 564 19.00 25.52 5.30
CA GLY A 564 17.65 25.86 5.73
C GLY A 564 16.61 25.02 5.00
N SER A 565 15.71 24.37 5.74
CA SER A 565 14.52 23.74 5.20
C SER A 565 13.40 24.77 5.03
N PRO A 566 12.63 24.72 3.93
CA PRO A 566 11.51 25.64 3.72
C PRO A 566 10.40 25.41 4.75
N THR A 567 9.59 26.45 5.01
CA THR A 567 8.37 26.30 5.81
C THR A 567 7.38 25.42 5.04
N VAL A 568 7.06 24.23 5.58
CA VAL A 568 6.07 23.30 5.00
C VAL A 568 4.76 23.29 5.79
N LEU A 569 4.81 23.56 7.09
CA LEU A 569 3.65 23.67 7.95
C LEU A 569 3.48 25.12 8.43
N TRP A 570 2.26 25.60 8.38
CA TRP A 570 1.90 26.96 8.77
C TRP A 570 0.91 26.92 9.94
N LYS A 571 1.00 27.93 10.80
CA LYS A 571 0.03 28.17 11.85
C LYS A 571 -0.96 29.21 11.36
N PHE A 572 -2.22 28.83 11.33
CA PHE A 572 -3.34 29.67 10.92
C PHE A 572 -4.11 30.09 12.17
N THR A 573 -4.31 31.39 12.37
CA THR A 573 -5.16 31.92 13.44
C THR A 573 -6.36 32.63 12.82
N SER A 574 -7.56 32.14 13.08
CA SER A 574 -8.80 32.79 12.64
C SER A 574 -9.02 34.09 13.42
N ARG A 575 -9.86 34.99 12.89
CA ARG A 575 -10.27 36.24 13.54
C ARG A 575 -10.99 36.02 14.87
N ASP A 576 -11.55 34.84 15.07
CA ASP A 576 -12.18 34.42 16.32
C ASP A 576 -11.16 33.88 17.34
N GLY A 577 -9.90 33.74 16.94
CA GLY A 577 -8.78 33.30 17.76
C GLY A 577 -8.55 31.79 17.76
N GLU A 578 -9.26 31.04 16.92
CA GLU A 578 -9.02 29.60 16.75
C GLU A 578 -7.72 29.36 15.98
N VAL A 579 -7.00 28.29 16.32
CA VAL A 579 -5.69 27.98 15.75
C VAL A 579 -5.72 26.63 15.05
N GLY A 580 -5.26 26.59 13.80
CA GLY A 580 -5.07 25.39 12.99
C GLY A 580 -3.63 25.31 12.48
N TYR A 581 -3.16 24.09 12.19
CA TYR A 581 -1.82 23.86 11.65
C TYR A 581 -1.91 23.00 10.40
N GLY A 582 -1.35 23.46 9.29
CA GLY A 582 -1.46 22.75 8.01
C GLY A 582 -0.69 23.47 6.91
N ASP A 583 -0.82 22.99 5.68
CA ASP A 583 -0.40 23.72 4.48
C ASP A 583 -1.57 24.48 3.84
N ASP A 584 -2.82 24.21 4.24
CA ASP A 584 -4.04 24.89 3.78
C ASP A 584 -4.94 25.41 4.92
N PRO A 585 -5.16 26.74 5.07
CA PRO A 585 -6.04 27.26 6.12
C PRO A 585 -7.50 26.85 5.93
N PHE A 586 -7.93 26.55 4.71
CA PHE A 586 -9.33 26.22 4.43
C PHE A 586 -9.74 24.82 4.92
N GLU A 587 -8.76 23.96 5.25
CA GLU A 587 -8.99 22.70 5.96
C GLU A 587 -9.52 22.95 7.39
N TRP A 588 -9.09 24.05 8.00
CA TRP A 588 -9.43 24.42 9.36
C TRP A 588 -10.55 25.46 9.42
N PHE A 589 -10.56 26.40 8.47
CA PHE A 589 -11.41 27.59 8.49
C PHE A 589 -12.02 27.84 7.12
N HIS A 590 -13.26 27.42 6.91
CA HIS A 590 -13.97 27.60 5.63
C HIS A 590 -14.16 29.07 5.23
N GLU A 591 -14.11 30.01 6.19
CA GLU A 591 -14.27 31.46 5.97
C GLU A 591 -12.95 32.25 6.00
N TRP A 592 -11.82 31.56 5.80
CA TRP A 592 -10.49 32.18 5.87
C TRP A 592 -10.32 33.36 4.91
N ASP A 593 -9.97 34.52 5.46
CA ASP A 593 -9.71 35.78 4.79
C ASP A 593 -8.74 36.66 5.61
N LEU A 594 -7.52 36.80 5.10
CA LEU A 594 -6.49 37.69 5.67
C LEU A 594 -6.97 39.15 5.82
N GLY A 595 -7.84 39.62 4.92
CA GLY A 595 -8.37 40.98 4.94
C GLY A 595 -9.36 41.23 6.08
N ALA A 596 -9.91 40.17 6.65
CA ALA A 596 -10.93 40.22 7.69
C ALA A 596 -10.38 39.93 9.10
N GLY A 597 -9.06 39.84 9.24
CA GLY A 597 -8.37 39.71 10.54
C GLY A 597 -7.77 38.34 10.82
N ASP A 598 -7.88 37.39 9.89
CA ASP A 598 -7.19 36.10 9.98
C ASP A 598 -5.69 36.28 9.74
N SER A 599 -4.83 35.47 10.38
CA SER A 599 -3.38 35.63 10.33
C SER A 599 -2.63 34.31 10.16
N VAL A 600 -1.59 34.32 9.35
CA VAL A 600 -0.74 33.16 9.08
C VAL A 600 0.68 33.39 9.61
N GLU A 601 1.23 32.41 10.31
CA GLU A 601 2.59 32.42 10.86
C GLU A 601 3.38 31.21 10.35
N PRO A 602 4.60 31.40 9.81
CA PRO A 602 5.43 30.27 9.40
C PRO A 602 5.90 29.48 10.62
N THR A 603 5.97 28.16 10.50
CA THR A 603 6.46 27.29 11.58
C THR A 603 7.69 26.51 11.15
N PRO A 604 8.55 26.11 12.11
CA PRO A 604 9.66 25.23 11.81
C PRO A 604 9.25 23.76 11.57
N TYR A 605 8.00 23.40 11.84
CA TYR A 605 7.57 22.02 11.94
C TYR A 605 7.60 21.34 10.57
N CYS A 606 8.34 20.24 10.49
CA CYS A 606 8.45 19.40 9.31
C CYS A 606 8.93 18.01 9.71
N ARG A 607 8.72 17.03 8.83
CA ARG A 607 9.14 15.64 9.02
C ARG A 607 10.63 15.52 9.35
N ASP A 608 11.48 16.33 8.73
CA ASP A 608 12.93 16.28 8.94
C ASP A 608 13.32 16.75 10.35
N LEU A 609 12.67 17.80 10.86
CA LEU A 609 12.87 18.30 12.21
C LEU A 609 12.40 17.27 13.25
N TRP A 610 11.21 16.71 13.05
CA TRP A 610 10.66 15.67 13.93
C TRP A 610 11.58 14.44 13.97
N THR A 611 12.01 13.97 12.80
CA THR A 611 12.96 12.85 12.66
C THR A 611 14.28 13.17 13.38
N PHE A 612 14.85 14.37 13.16
CA PHE A 612 16.06 14.83 13.84
C PHE A 612 15.92 14.86 15.37
N ALA A 613 14.75 15.27 15.87
CA ALA A 613 14.48 15.30 17.30
C ALA A 613 14.30 13.89 17.89
N MET A 614 13.58 13.01 17.20
CA MET A 614 13.21 11.67 17.65
C MET A 614 14.36 10.66 17.61
N LEU A 615 15.22 10.72 16.59
CA LEU A 615 16.34 9.79 16.40
C LEU A 615 17.24 9.66 17.65
N HIS A 616 17.21 10.64 18.56
CA HIS A 616 18.15 10.74 19.67
C HIS A 616 17.53 10.78 21.08
N LYS A 617 16.23 10.50 21.25
CA LYS A 617 15.74 10.02 22.56
C LYS A 617 16.45 8.71 22.99
N ARG A 618 17.20 8.06 22.07
CA ARG A 618 17.94 6.80 22.25
C ARG A 618 19.45 6.91 22.55
N GLY A 619 19.97 8.08 22.95
CA GLY A 619 21.35 8.20 23.45
C GLY A 619 22.47 8.32 22.38
N PRO A 620 23.77 8.15 22.76
CA PRO A 620 24.94 8.57 21.98
C PRO A 620 25.33 7.67 20.80
N ILE A 621 24.47 6.76 20.35
CA ILE A 621 24.78 5.71 19.36
C ILE A 621 24.92 6.25 17.91
N ILE A 622 24.50 7.48 17.64
CA ILE A 622 24.36 7.98 16.25
C ILE A 622 25.65 8.49 15.61
N SER A 623 26.67 8.91 16.38
CA SER A 623 27.98 9.23 15.77
C SER A 623 28.57 8.03 15.02
N ASP A 624 28.21 6.83 15.48
CA ASP A 624 28.69 5.57 14.92
C ASP A 624 27.81 5.09 13.74
N LEU A 625 26.58 5.61 13.61
CA LEU A 625 25.57 5.12 12.67
C LEU A 625 25.46 5.99 11.40
N LEU A 626 25.61 7.32 11.53
CA LEU A 626 25.56 8.25 10.39
C LEU A 626 26.95 8.54 9.80
N GLY A 627 28.02 8.16 10.51
CA GLY A 627 29.39 8.48 10.12
C GLY A 627 29.75 9.96 10.29
N PRO A 628 31.05 10.29 10.46
CA PRO A 628 31.50 11.64 10.80
C PRO A 628 31.30 12.70 9.70
N ALA A 629 30.83 12.31 8.50
CA ALA A 629 30.66 13.19 7.34
C ALA A 629 29.18 13.51 7.02
N HIS A 630 28.22 13.01 7.80
CA HIS A 630 26.81 13.26 7.54
C HIS A 630 26.43 14.70 7.89
N PRO A 631 25.68 15.44 7.04
CA PRO A 631 25.33 16.85 7.27
C PRO A 631 24.61 17.12 8.61
N LEU A 632 23.91 16.11 9.15
CA LEU A 632 23.25 16.17 10.45
C LEU A 632 24.21 15.97 11.65
N VAL A 633 25.40 15.39 11.44
CA VAL A 633 26.42 15.15 12.49
C VAL A 633 27.25 16.41 12.76
N ASP A 634 27.48 17.25 11.73
CA ASP A 634 28.18 18.54 11.85
C ASP A 634 27.38 19.62 12.63
N GLN A 635 26.13 19.35 13.01
CA GLN A 635 25.28 20.29 13.78
C GLN A 635 25.28 20.03 15.29
N VAL A 636 26.17 19.14 15.78
CA VAL A 636 26.46 18.98 17.22
C VAL A 636 27.43 20.08 17.66
N MET A 637 26.88 21.19 18.12
CA MET A 637 27.66 22.37 18.49
C MET A 637 27.91 22.39 20.00
N ASN A 638 29.18 22.37 20.42
CA ASN A 638 29.60 22.77 21.78
C ASN A 638 29.53 24.30 22.00
N GLN A 639 28.65 24.98 21.25
CA GLN A 639 28.47 26.43 21.29
C GLN A 639 27.11 26.74 21.90
N ALA A 640 26.89 28.00 22.28
CA ALA A 640 25.54 28.45 22.63
C ALA A 640 24.64 28.40 21.37
N PRO A 641 23.33 28.15 21.53
CA PRO A 641 22.40 28.26 20.41
C PRO A 641 22.46 29.69 19.80
N PRO A 642 22.26 29.84 18.48
CA PRO A 642 22.25 31.13 17.82
C PRO A 642 21.28 32.12 18.47
N GLU A 643 21.57 33.41 18.37
CA GLU A 643 20.63 34.45 18.80
C GLU A 643 19.31 34.33 18.03
N GLY A 644 18.17 34.34 18.73
CA GLY A 644 16.84 34.12 18.16
C GLY A 644 16.42 32.65 18.03
N ALA A 645 17.29 31.69 18.39
CA ALA A 645 16.90 30.29 18.46
C ALA A 645 15.98 30.02 19.66
N PHE A 646 14.98 29.16 19.47
CA PHE A 646 14.11 28.69 20.54
C PHE A 646 14.20 27.17 20.68
N LEU A 647 13.88 26.70 21.88
CA LEU A 647 13.88 25.29 22.21
C LEU A 647 12.74 24.60 21.46
N TYR A 648 13.07 23.56 20.69
CA TYR A 648 12.06 22.68 20.10
C TYR A 648 11.46 21.82 21.21
N ASP A 649 10.14 21.87 21.32
CA ASP A 649 9.37 21.05 22.24
C ASP A 649 8.49 20.11 21.41
N ALA A 650 8.80 18.81 21.47
CA ALA A 650 8.09 17.80 20.71
C ALA A 650 6.63 17.66 21.15
N ASP A 651 6.32 17.99 22.40
CA ASP A 651 4.95 17.93 22.93
C ASP A 651 4.09 19.10 22.39
N LEU A 652 4.74 20.12 21.81
CA LEU A 652 4.11 21.26 21.14
C LEU A 652 4.23 21.18 19.61
N ASP A 653 4.70 20.05 19.06
CA ASP A 653 4.75 19.84 17.62
C ASP A 653 3.44 19.22 17.12
N PRO A 654 2.55 20.02 16.49
CA PRO A 654 1.30 19.50 15.93
C PRO A 654 1.53 18.53 14.77
N GLY A 655 2.74 18.50 14.20
CA GLY A 655 3.14 17.59 13.14
C GLY A 655 3.42 16.16 13.61
N GLY A 656 3.57 15.91 14.92
CA GLY A 656 3.85 14.56 15.44
C GLY A 656 2.77 13.52 15.14
N ASP A 657 1.51 13.96 15.00
CA ASP A 657 0.38 13.12 14.59
C ASP A 657 0.16 13.12 13.07
N TRP A 658 0.82 14.02 12.33
CA TRP A 658 0.70 14.20 10.87
C TRP A 658 1.76 13.41 10.07
N PHE A 659 2.94 13.17 10.64
CA PHE A 659 4.09 12.51 9.98
C PHE A 659 4.31 11.10 10.49
#